data_AF-A0A679K150-F1
#
_entry.id   AF-A0A679K150-F1
#
_cell.length_a   1.000
_cell.length_b   1.000
_cell.length_c   1.000
_cell.angle_alpha   90.00
_cell.angle_beta   90.00
_cell.angle_gamma   90.00
#
_symmetry.space_group_name_H-M   'P 1'
#
loop_
_entity.id
_entity.type
_entity.pdbx_description
1 polymer ?
#
loop_
_entity_poly.entity_id
_entity_poly.type
_entity_poly.pdbx_seq_one_letter_code
_entity_poly.pdbx_strand_id
1 'polypeptide(L)'
;MRGDDEGNPRLIFSHIEDRSALSQIERSSLSEELRLSDFKASTLMQYVLKSNLAVRRRSALGTLARTFGKSKLAKTCRTLERSGLFDRDWYLQQYDDVRASRIEPVAHYILCGAFEGRKPNRAFDTVYYLKTNPDVYASGLNPLLHYIRVGEKENRRPSQKFDPAAYRLSNPDVSAAGGALLKHFLRQANNTSAGPAYCPKEPAWSVFEEILSTTGGRAEQASGAAVVDVVIPVFKGYSDTLACIASVLSATNQTAFELVVINDASPDERLSEALTRLRAMGLITLIENEVNLGFVKTVNRGMSRSSRDVIILNSDTLVFNHWIDRLRGHANGAKVGTVTPFTNNGEICSYPTFCASNPAALEIEFAELDQLAAVVNNGRSLEVPTGVGFCMYITRAALDSAGYFDFELFGVGYGEENDFCLRVKELGFSNKHALDVFVFHSGSGSFGTREKTLKQKAIRTLTKKYPDYQKVVGKFIERDPARIYRTKLDVARMLRQAPAALTLVFTHALGGGVEKFLRDRSARLPSGEAILAAYPDNGGKGIQLHRGGAGLDLPNIPSFDLDADEGAFAALLVELNVTRIEVHSTAGWSVSLFEKLRRLKDSTGVSYDVHLHDYTAICPQITLIDQSGVYCGEPGVAACDRCLLAKPDRLRSIHPDADRFFLTNIRAWREIYHRFLLASRSVVAPSEDTRRRVRKYFPDVEIRVEPHPEDRQTQSGIARTYTDGPVKVAVIGAIGPHKGSNLLLECARDALRRSLPLEFVVVGYTDLDVQTLPPNLKVTGRYEEHEVISILERQNAHVVLMPSVCPETYCYTLSIALSAGFPVYAFDLGAPAERLASDARHVLLPLSLMTEPASLNDLLVSNIVPSQLSA
;
A
#
# COMPACT_ATOMS: atom_id res chain seq x y z
N MET A 1 -21.41 -13.88 -44.37
CA MET A 1 -22.62 -14.45 -43.75
C MET A 1 -22.20 -15.12 -42.44
N ARG A 2 -23.09 -15.07 -41.44
CA ARG A 2 -22.86 -15.18 -40.00
C ARG A 2 -22.07 -16.43 -39.55
N GLY A 3 -21.17 -16.23 -38.58
CA GLY A 3 -20.54 -17.29 -37.79
C GLY A 3 -20.84 -17.09 -36.31
N ASP A 4 -21.05 -18.22 -35.62
CA ASP A 4 -21.00 -18.37 -34.16
C ASP A 4 -20.23 -19.66 -33.89
N ASP A 5 -19.16 -19.57 -33.09
CA ASP A 5 -18.28 -20.67 -32.68
C ASP A 5 -18.20 -20.62 -31.14
N GLU A 6 -18.99 -21.46 -30.45
CA GLU A 6 -18.94 -21.63 -29.00
C GLU A 6 -18.17 -22.90 -28.62
N GLY A 7 -17.10 -22.71 -27.83
CA GLY A 7 -16.20 -23.75 -27.34
C GLY A 7 -16.79 -24.70 -26.29
N ASN A 8 -16.43 -25.97 -26.42
CA ASN A 8 -16.84 -27.11 -25.59
C ASN A 8 -15.86 -27.35 -24.41
N PRO A 9 -16.28 -27.33 -23.13
CA PRO A 9 -15.42 -27.62 -21.98
C PRO A 9 -15.57 -29.09 -21.51
N ARG A 10 -14.77 -29.99 -22.07
CA ARG A 10 -14.59 -31.36 -21.56
C ARG A 10 -13.12 -31.72 -21.45
N LEU A 11 -12.44 -31.34 -20.35
CA LEU A 11 -11.15 -31.90 -19.90
C LEU A 11 -10.87 -31.43 -18.46
N ILE A 12 -11.59 -31.95 -17.45
CA ILE A 12 -11.29 -31.69 -16.02
C ILE A 12 -11.16 -32.99 -15.18
N PHE A 13 -11.47 -34.18 -15.70
CA PHE A 13 -11.56 -35.39 -14.85
C PHE A 13 -10.95 -36.70 -15.40
N SER A 14 -10.09 -36.69 -16.42
CA SER A 14 -9.68 -37.93 -17.11
C SER A 14 -8.58 -38.80 -16.46
N HIS A 15 -8.09 -38.52 -15.24
CA HIS A 15 -6.98 -39.30 -14.66
C HIS A 15 -7.17 -39.67 -13.18
N ILE A 16 -8.29 -40.30 -12.82
CA ILE A 16 -8.46 -40.93 -11.51
C ILE A 16 -9.13 -42.29 -11.66
N GLU A 17 -8.43 -43.26 -12.24
CA GLU A 17 -8.74 -44.69 -12.04
C GLU A 17 -7.44 -45.47 -11.97
N ASP A 18 -6.97 -45.73 -10.75
CA ASP A 18 -6.19 -46.94 -10.49
C ASP A 18 -6.52 -47.46 -9.09
N ARG A 19 -7.13 -48.65 -9.04
CA ARG A 19 -7.62 -49.33 -7.84
C ARG A 19 -6.85 -50.64 -7.68
N SER A 20 -5.59 -50.59 -7.28
CA SER A 20 -4.89 -51.80 -6.81
C SER A 20 -3.72 -51.47 -5.88
N ALA A 21 -4.01 -50.97 -4.69
CA ALA A 21 -3.07 -50.98 -3.55
C ALA A 21 -3.81 -50.71 -2.23
N LEU A 22 -4.74 -51.59 -1.86
CA LEU A 22 -5.37 -51.58 -0.53
C LEU A 22 -5.50 -53.02 -0.03
N SER A 23 -4.45 -53.51 0.62
CA SER A 23 -4.54 -54.70 1.47
C SER A 23 -3.83 -54.46 2.78
N GLN A 24 -4.58 -54.70 3.86
CA GLN A 24 -4.12 -55.02 5.21
C GLN A 24 -3.36 -53.93 5.95
N ILE A 25 -4.09 -53.14 6.75
CA ILE A 25 -3.89 -52.90 8.19
C ILE A 25 -5.00 -51.92 8.65
N GLU A 26 -5.49 -52.12 9.89
CA GLU A 26 -6.42 -51.24 10.65
C GLU A 26 -7.92 -51.32 10.34
N ARG A 27 -8.50 -52.49 10.66
CA ARG A 27 -9.95 -52.71 10.81
C ARG A 27 -10.40 -52.77 12.28
N SER A 28 -9.79 -51.99 13.18
CA SER A 28 -10.15 -52.02 14.61
C SER A 28 -10.06 -50.63 15.26
N SER A 29 -11.05 -49.77 15.00
CA SER A 29 -11.44 -48.64 15.89
C SER A 29 -12.61 -47.80 15.34
N LEU A 30 -13.51 -48.39 14.54
CA LEU A 30 -14.65 -47.66 13.95
C LEU A 30 -15.97 -48.41 14.19
N SER A 31 -16.45 -48.32 15.42
CA SER A 31 -17.85 -48.54 15.82
C SER A 31 -18.03 -47.77 17.13
N GLU A 32 -18.60 -46.57 17.16
CA GLU A 32 -20.05 -46.43 17.37
C GLU A 32 -20.65 -45.06 17.00
N GLU A 33 -19.92 -44.12 16.38
CA GLU A 33 -20.38 -42.72 16.26
C GLU A 33 -20.72 -42.17 14.85
N LEU A 34 -20.94 -43.03 13.85
CA LEU A 34 -21.25 -42.57 12.49
C LEU A 34 -22.61 -43.04 11.99
N ARG A 35 -23.68 -42.39 12.50
CA ARG A 35 -24.95 -42.31 11.78
C ARG A 35 -24.98 -41.04 10.93
N LEU A 36 -25.09 -41.26 9.62
CA LEU A 36 -25.21 -40.25 8.58
C LEU A 36 -26.55 -39.51 8.68
N SER A 37 -26.57 -38.25 9.12
CA SER A 37 -27.65 -37.31 8.72
C SER A 37 -27.35 -35.82 8.94
N ASP A 38 -26.40 -35.42 9.79
CA ASP A 38 -26.09 -33.99 10.00
C ASP A 38 -24.59 -33.71 10.03
N PHE A 39 -23.98 -33.55 8.86
CA PHE A 39 -22.56 -33.19 8.74
C PHE A 39 -22.40 -31.67 8.54
N LYS A 40 -22.19 -30.91 9.62
CA LYS A 40 -21.87 -29.46 9.55
C LYS A 40 -20.41 -29.25 9.12
N ALA A 41 -20.19 -28.27 8.24
CA ALA A 41 -18.88 -27.91 7.65
C ALA A 41 -17.77 -27.60 8.68
N SER A 42 -18.13 -27.28 9.92
CA SER A 42 -17.22 -27.01 11.03
C SER A 42 -16.39 -28.22 11.48
N THR A 43 -16.87 -29.45 11.26
CA THR A 43 -16.21 -30.66 11.78
C THR A 43 -15.11 -31.18 10.84
N LEU A 44 -15.28 -30.97 9.52
CA LEU A 44 -14.22 -31.25 8.53
C LEU A 44 -13.03 -30.28 8.70
N MET A 45 -13.31 -29.05 9.14
CA MET A 45 -12.33 -28.01 9.46
C MET A 45 -11.36 -28.47 10.57
N GLN A 46 -11.87 -29.13 11.61
CA GLN A 46 -11.04 -29.63 12.72
C GLN A 46 -10.18 -30.84 12.31
N TYR A 47 -10.61 -31.64 11.32
CA TYR A 47 -9.87 -32.80 10.85
C TYR A 47 -8.67 -32.41 9.95
N VAL A 48 -8.82 -31.36 9.14
CA VAL A 48 -7.75 -30.84 8.27
C VAL A 48 -6.67 -30.11 9.06
N LEU A 49 -7.04 -29.36 10.11
CA LEU A 49 -6.09 -28.65 10.97
C LEU A 49 -5.25 -29.58 11.87
N LYS A 50 -5.71 -30.80 12.15
CA LYS A 50 -5.01 -31.75 13.05
C LYS A 50 -4.05 -32.72 12.35
N SER A 51 -4.03 -32.80 11.02
CA SER A 51 -3.23 -33.80 10.30
C SER A 51 -2.04 -33.18 9.54
N ASN A 52 -0.92 -33.02 10.24
CA ASN A 52 0.39 -32.75 9.66
C ASN A 52 0.88 -34.00 8.90
N LEU A 53 0.56 -34.17 7.61
CA LEU A 53 1.21 -35.15 6.73
C LEU A 53 1.02 -34.80 5.24
N ALA A 54 2.14 -34.60 4.54
CA ALA A 54 2.22 -34.18 3.13
C ALA A 54 1.74 -35.22 2.09
N VAL A 55 1.20 -36.38 2.50
CA VAL A 55 0.96 -37.54 1.60
C VAL A 55 -0.50 -37.70 1.12
N ARG A 56 -1.47 -36.89 1.55
CA ARG A 56 -2.90 -37.10 1.17
C ARG A 56 -3.66 -35.90 0.57
N ARG A 57 -2.97 -34.98 -0.13
CA ARG A 57 -3.66 -33.81 -0.73
C ARG A 57 -4.59 -34.14 -1.91
N ARG A 58 -4.31 -35.15 -2.74
CA ARG A 58 -5.17 -35.47 -3.92
C ARG A 58 -6.52 -36.11 -3.55
N SER A 59 -6.59 -36.98 -2.54
CA SER A 59 -7.83 -37.67 -2.16
C SER A 59 -8.80 -36.76 -1.39
N ALA A 60 -8.29 -35.83 -0.59
CA ALA A 60 -9.10 -34.86 0.17
C ALA A 60 -9.84 -33.86 -0.74
N LEU A 61 -9.19 -33.35 -1.79
CA LEU A 61 -9.83 -32.47 -2.77
C LEU A 61 -10.92 -33.16 -3.59
N GLY A 62 -10.74 -34.45 -3.92
CA GLY A 62 -11.78 -35.25 -4.58
C GLY A 62 -13.03 -35.46 -3.72
N THR A 63 -12.87 -35.44 -2.39
CA THR A 63 -13.99 -35.50 -1.43
C THR A 63 -14.63 -34.11 -1.26
N LEU A 64 -13.84 -33.05 -1.10
CA LEU A 64 -14.33 -31.66 -1.04
C LEU A 64 -15.11 -31.26 -2.31
N ALA A 65 -14.63 -31.66 -3.49
CA ALA A 65 -15.32 -31.40 -4.76
C ALA A 65 -16.65 -32.18 -4.89
N ARG A 66 -16.77 -33.36 -4.27
CA ARG A 66 -18.03 -34.11 -4.18
C ARG A 66 -19.02 -33.42 -3.23
N THR A 67 -18.56 -32.95 -2.08
CA THR A 67 -19.37 -32.19 -1.11
C THR A 67 -19.80 -30.82 -1.64
N PHE A 68 -18.95 -30.14 -2.41
CA PHE A 68 -19.29 -28.85 -3.04
C PHE A 68 -20.24 -29.00 -4.25
N GLY A 69 -20.28 -30.20 -4.85
CA GLY A 69 -21.07 -30.52 -6.04
C GLY A 69 -20.37 -30.11 -7.35
N LYS A 70 -20.14 -31.06 -8.26
CA LYS A 70 -19.39 -30.85 -9.53
C LYS A 70 -19.93 -29.70 -10.39
N SER A 71 -21.25 -29.56 -10.50
CA SER A 71 -21.90 -28.49 -11.28
C SER A 71 -21.71 -27.10 -10.64
N LYS A 72 -21.83 -27.03 -9.31
CA LYS A 72 -21.64 -25.78 -8.53
C LYS A 72 -20.18 -25.33 -8.55
N LEU A 73 -19.23 -26.26 -8.39
CA LEU A 73 -17.80 -25.98 -8.50
C LEU A 73 -17.44 -25.44 -9.89
N ALA A 74 -17.89 -26.11 -10.96
CA ALA A 74 -17.64 -25.65 -12.32
C ALA A 74 -18.24 -24.26 -12.61
N LYS A 75 -19.44 -23.98 -12.10
CA LYS A 75 -20.07 -22.64 -12.20
C LYS A 75 -19.28 -21.58 -11.44
N THR A 76 -18.77 -21.91 -10.25
CA THR A 76 -17.97 -20.99 -9.44
C THR A 76 -16.59 -20.73 -10.04
N CYS A 77 -15.89 -21.76 -10.54
CA CYS A 77 -14.63 -21.60 -11.28
C CYS A 77 -14.81 -20.63 -12.46
N ARG A 78 -15.82 -20.88 -13.31
CA ARG A 78 -16.14 -19.99 -14.43
C ARG A 78 -16.45 -18.55 -13.99
N THR A 79 -17.10 -18.37 -12.83
CA THR A 79 -17.40 -17.03 -12.30
C THR A 79 -16.12 -16.29 -11.90
N LEU A 80 -15.21 -16.96 -11.19
CA LEU A 80 -13.93 -16.38 -10.78
C LEU A 80 -13.03 -16.10 -11.99
N GLU A 81 -12.93 -17.03 -12.93
CA GLU A 81 -12.14 -16.86 -14.15
C GLU A 81 -12.66 -15.72 -15.02
N ARG A 82 -13.97 -15.67 -15.31
CA ARG A 82 -14.58 -14.61 -16.13
C ARG A 82 -14.49 -13.23 -15.46
N SER A 83 -14.47 -13.18 -14.12
CA SER A 83 -14.28 -11.92 -13.41
C SER A 83 -12.91 -11.28 -13.74
N GLY A 84 -11.88 -12.09 -14.02
CA GLY A 84 -10.51 -11.61 -14.18
C GLY A 84 -9.85 -11.16 -12.87
N LEU A 85 -10.45 -11.50 -11.71
CA LEU A 85 -9.91 -11.23 -10.38
C LEU A 85 -9.21 -12.45 -9.76
N PHE A 86 -9.10 -13.57 -10.48
CA PHE A 86 -8.23 -14.67 -10.10
C PHE A 86 -7.05 -14.72 -11.06
N ASP A 87 -5.84 -14.45 -10.55
CA ASP A 87 -4.61 -14.40 -11.36
C ASP A 87 -3.89 -15.75 -11.26
N ARG A 88 -4.10 -16.61 -12.26
CA ARG A 88 -3.54 -17.98 -12.29
C ARG A 88 -2.02 -17.98 -12.19
N ASP A 89 -1.36 -17.14 -12.97
CA ASP A 89 0.10 -17.14 -13.08
C ASP A 89 0.73 -16.60 -11.79
N TRP A 90 0.17 -15.52 -11.25
CA TRP A 90 0.58 -14.99 -9.95
C TRP A 90 0.34 -16.01 -8.83
N TYR A 91 -0.82 -16.67 -8.80
CA TYR A 91 -1.15 -17.67 -7.77
C TYR A 91 -0.17 -18.86 -7.79
N LEU A 92 0.25 -19.32 -8.97
CA LEU A 92 1.24 -20.39 -9.13
C LEU A 92 2.69 -19.96 -8.85
N GLN A 93 2.99 -18.66 -8.99
CA GLN A 93 4.27 -18.08 -8.58
C GLN A 93 4.37 -17.94 -7.06
N GLN A 94 3.27 -17.56 -6.40
CA GLN A 94 3.23 -17.36 -4.94
C GLN A 94 3.12 -18.67 -4.15
N TYR A 95 2.50 -19.70 -4.74
CA TYR A 95 2.17 -20.94 -4.04
C TYR A 95 2.77 -22.17 -4.71
N ASP A 96 4.03 -22.43 -4.38
CA ASP A 96 4.84 -23.54 -4.91
C ASP A 96 4.22 -24.92 -4.65
N ASP A 97 3.55 -25.10 -3.52
CA ASP A 97 2.87 -26.34 -3.15
C ASP A 97 1.65 -26.62 -4.04
N VAL A 98 0.98 -25.58 -4.52
CA VAL A 98 -0.11 -25.69 -5.52
C VAL A 98 0.47 -26.02 -6.89
N ARG A 99 1.56 -25.37 -7.29
CA ARG A 99 2.30 -25.65 -8.53
C ARG A 99 2.75 -27.11 -8.60
N ALA A 100 3.29 -27.63 -7.51
CA ALA A 100 3.71 -29.04 -7.40
C ALA A 100 2.55 -30.03 -7.44
N SER A 101 1.37 -29.65 -6.93
CA SER A 101 0.20 -30.55 -6.82
C SER A 101 -0.44 -30.93 -8.16
N ARG A 102 -0.22 -30.11 -9.21
CA ARG A 102 -0.90 -30.15 -10.53
C ARG A 102 -2.44 -30.04 -10.46
N ILE A 103 -2.97 -29.53 -9.36
CA ILE A 103 -4.39 -29.21 -9.24
C ILE A 103 -4.64 -27.88 -9.94
N GLU A 104 -5.80 -27.73 -10.58
CA GLU A 104 -6.15 -26.48 -11.23
C GLU A 104 -6.25 -25.33 -10.18
N PRO A 105 -5.47 -24.24 -10.31
CA PRO A 105 -5.32 -23.23 -9.25
C PRO A 105 -6.62 -22.57 -8.80
N VAL A 106 -7.55 -22.28 -9.71
CA VAL A 106 -8.84 -21.67 -9.33
C VAL A 106 -9.69 -22.65 -8.52
N ALA A 107 -9.67 -23.93 -8.87
CA ALA A 107 -10.37 -24.96 -8.13
C ALA A 107 -9.73 -25.18 -6.75
N HIS A 108 -8.39 -25.15 -6.68
CA HIS A 108 -7.67 -25.18 -5.41
C HIS A 108 -8.07 -24.00 -4.52
N TYR A 109 -8.11 -22.77 -5.06
CA TYR A 109 -8.50 -21.59 -4.29
C TYR A 109 -9.92 -21.67 -3.74
N ILE A 110 -10.88 -22.16 -4.54
CA ILE A 110 -12.27 -22.32 -4.12
C ILE A 110 -12.42 -23.36 -3.00
N LEU A 111 -11.75 -24.51 -3.15
CA LEU A 111 -11.92 -25.65 -2.26
C LEU A 111 -11.10 -25.55 -0.97
N CYS A 112 -9.92 -24.91 -1.04
CA CYS A 112 -8.93 -24.91 0.05
C CYS A 112 -8.30 -23.52 0.25
N GLY A 113 -7.80 -22.90 -0.82
CA GLY A 113 -6.94 -21.72 -0.72
C GLY A 113 -7.58 -20.51 -0.02
N ALA A 114 -8.88 -20.26 -0.23
CA ALA A 114 -9.56 -19.17 0.45
C ALA A 114 -9.69 -19.39 1.97
N PHE A 115 -9.87 -20.63 2.42
CA PHE A 115 -9.94 -20.97 3.85
C PHE A 115 -8.56 -20.94 4.51
N GLU A 116 -7.52 -21.25 3.73
CA GLU A 116 -6.12 -21.11 4.13
C GLU A 116 -5.65 -19.64 4.13
N GLY A 117 -6.52 -18.68 3.83
CA GLY A 117 -6.17 -17.26 3.79
C GLY A 117 -5.32 -16.85 2.60
N ARG A 118 -5.17 -17.71 1.59
CA ARG A 118 -4.37 -17.41 0.39
C ARG A 118 -5.00 -16.29 -0.40
N LYS A 119 -4.17 -15.47 -1.05
CA LYS A 119 -4.62 -14.36 -1.87
C LYS A 119 -4.84 -14.85 -3.30
N PRO A 120 -5.93 -14.47 -3.98
CA PRO A 120 -6.19 -14.88 -5.37
C PRO A 120 -5.49 -13.99 -6.40
N ASN A 121 -5.01 -12.81 -5.99
CA ASN A 121 -4.27 -11.84 -6.77
C ASN A 121 -3.55 -10.86 -5.82
N ARG A 122 -2.78 -9.91 -6.38
CA ARG A 122 -1.97 -8.93 -5.62
C ARG A 122 -2.75 -7.88 -4.81
N ALA A 123 -4.02 -7.62 -5.14
CA ALA A 123 -4.84 -6.53 -4.60
C ALA A 123 -6.10 -7.01 -3.86
N PHE A 124 -6.30 -8.32 -3.76
CA PHE A 124 -7.33 -8.95 -2.97
C PHE A 124 -6.68 -9.76 -1.85
N ASP A 125 -6.93 -9.37 -0.60
CA ASP A 125 -6.39 -10.03 0.58
C ASP A 125 -7.53 -10.77 1.30
N THR A 126 -7.49 -12.08 1.22
CA THR A 126 -8.55 -12.95 1.74
C THR A 126 -8.72 -12.83 3.25
N VAL A 127 -7.63 -12.71 3.99
CA VAL A 127 -7.67 -12.59 5.47
C VAL A 127 -8.21 -11.22 5.86
N TYR A 128 -7.71 -10.17 5.21
CA TYR A 128 -8.21 -8.81 5.41
C TYR A 128 -9.71 -8.74 5.13
N TYR A 129 -10.14 -9.24 3.96
CA TYR A 129 -11.54 -9.14 3.53
C TYR A 129 -12.49 -9.86 4.47
N LEU A 130 -12.13 -11.04 4.98
CA LEU A 130 -12.96 -11.76 5.95
C LEU A 130 -12.97 -11.07 7.33
N LYS A 131 -11.85 -10.47 7.74
CA LYS A 131 -11.75 -9.73 9.01
C LYS A 131 -12.58 -8.45 8.99
N THR A 132 -12.57 -7.71 7.87
CA THR A 132 -13.33 -6.46 7.72
C THR A 132 -14.79 -6.68 7.38
N ASN A 133 -15.18 -7.90 7.01
CA ASN A 133 -16.55 -8.27 6.66
C ASN A 133 -17.00 -9.51 7.46
N PRO A 134 -17.30 -9.35 8.77
CA PRO A 134 -17.68 -10.47 9.65
C PRO A 134 -18.94 -11.22 9.19
N ASP A 135 -19.85 -10.54 8.49
CA ASP A 135 -21.02 -11.13 7.85
C ASP A 135 -20.64 -12.17 6.78
N VAL A 136 -19.62 -11.87 5.99
CA VAL A 136 -19.08 -12.80 4.97
C VAL A 136 -18.39 -13.98 5.63
N TYR A 137 -17.61 -13.73 6.69
CA TYR A 137 -17.00 -14.80 7.49
C TYR A 137 -18.05 -15.74 8.09
N ALA A 138 -19.10 -15.20 8.71
CA ALA A 138 -20.19 -15.97 9.31
C ALA A 138 -20.99 -16.77 8.26
N SER A 139 -21.12 -16.25 7.03
CA SER A 139 -21.82 -16.94 5.94
C SER A 139 -21.07 -18.15 5.36
N GLY A 140 -19.76 -18.26 5.59
CA GLY A 140 -18.90 -19.29 4.99
C GLY A 140 -18.77 -19.20 3.46
N LEU A 141 -19.20 -18.09 2.84
CA LEU A 141 -19.06 -17.87 1.40
C LEU A 141 -17.59 -17.67 1.02
N ASN A 142 -17.22 -18.10 -0.20
CA ASN A 142 -15.89 -17.80 -0.72
C ASN A 142 -15.72 -16.27 -0.84
N PRO A 143 -14.69 -15.67 -0.22
CA PRO A 143 -14.57 -14.22 -0.07
C PRO A 143 -14.42 -13.49 -1.41
N LEU A 144 -13.65 -14.05 -2.35
CA LEU A 144 -13.52 -13.45 -3.69
C LEU A 144 -14.84 -13.57 -4.46
N LEU A 145 -15.52 -14.71 -4.36
CA LEU A 145 -16.84 -14.88 -4.99
C LEU A 145 -17.87 -13.89 -4.45
N HIS A 146 -17.86 -13.66 -3.13
CA HIS A 146 -18.71 -12.67 -2.48
C HIS A 146 -18.41 -11.26 -3.02
N TYR A 147 -17.13 -10.89 -3.05
CA TYR A 147 -16.70 -9.60 -3.59
C TYR A 147 -17.13 -9.37 -5.04
N ILE A 148 -16.94 -10.36 -5.92
CA ILE A 148 -17.36 -10.28 -7.33
C ILE A 148 -18.86 -10.03 -7.48
N ARG A 149 -19.68 -10.64 -6.63
CA ARG A 149 -21.15 -10.60 -6.77
C ARG A 149 -21.78 -9.38 -6.10
N VAL A 150 -21.24 -9.00 -4.96
CA VAL A 150 -21.87 -8.06 -4.02
C VAL A 150 -20.86 -7.03 -3.54
N GLY A 151 -19.70 -7.46 -3.05
CA GLY A 151 -18.79 -6.58 -2.31
C GLY A 151 -18.24 -5.38 -3.08
N GLU A 152 -17.96 -5.50 -4.37
CA GLU A 152 -17.50 -4.35 -5.17
C GLU A 152 -18.60 -3.29 -5.37
N LYS A 153 -19.86 -3.72 -5.51
CA LYS A 153 -21.03 -2.81 -5.62
C LYS A 153 -21.29 -2.08 -4.31
N GLU A 154 -21.02 -2.75 -3.19
CA GLU A 154 -21.12 -2.18 -1.85
C GLU A 154 -19.89 -1.39 -1.40
N ASN A 155 -18.89 -1.21 -2.29
CA ASN A 155 -17.63 -0.53 -1.99
C ASN A 155 -16.83 -1.15 -0.84
N ARG A 156 -17.00 -2.46 -0.60
CA ARG A 156 -16.21 -3.18 0.41
C ARG A 156 -14.76 -3.24 -0.02
N ARG A 157 -13.82 -2.91 0.85
CA ARG A 157 -12.40 -2.92 0.51
C ARG A 157 -11.88 -4.36 0.40
N PRO A 158 -11.38 -4.82 -0.76
CA PRO A 158 -10.83 -6.17 -0.93
C PRO A 158 -9.43 -6.34 -0.33
N SER A 159 -8.72 -5.25 -0.08
CA SER A 159 -7.45 -5.21 0.63
C SER A 159 -7.21 -3.81 1.19
N GLN A 160 -6.18 -3.64 2.01
CA GLN A 160 -5.74 -2.30 2.44
C GLN A 160 -5.24 -1.43 1.27
N LYS A 161 -4.83 -2.06 0.17
CA LYS A 161 -4.21 -1.39 -0.99
C LYS A 161 -5.22 -0.87 -2.02
N PHE A 162 -6.50 -1.25 -1.90
CA PHE A 162 -7.51 -0.87 -2.85
C PHE A 162 -8.79 -0.43 -2.17
N ASP A 163 -9.18 0.81 -2.46
CA ASP A 163 -10.48 1.37 -2.06
C ASP A 163 -11.37 1.55 -3.29
N PRO A 164 -12.42 0.73 -3.46
CA PRO A 164 -13.33 0.85 -4.60
C PRO A 164 -14.04 2.21 -4.67
N ALA A 165 -14.32 2.86 -3.54
CA ALA A 165 -14.98 4.15 -3.52
C ALA A 165 -14.04 5.26 -4.02
N ALA A 166 -12.81 5.32 -3.48
CA ALA A 166 -11.81 6.29 -3.92
C ALA A 166 -11.41 6.08 -5.38
N TYR A 167 -11.29 4.81 -5.80
CA TYR A 167 -10.91 4.47 -7.18
C TYR A 167 -11.99 4.79 -8.21
N ARG A 168 -13.27 4.75 -7.82
CA ARG A 168 -14.39 5.17 -8.68
C ARG A 168 -14.34 6.66 -8.97
N LEU A 169 -13.94 7.48 -7.99
CA LEU A 169 -13.83 8.93 -8.14
C LEU A 169 -12.68 9.35 -9.06
N SER A 170 -11.56 8.63 -9.00
CA SER A 170 -10.40 8.91 -9.86
C SER A 170 -10.51 8.31 -11.27
N ASN A 171 -11.47 7.42 -11.52
CA ASN A 171 -11.69 6.76 -12.82
C ASN A 171 -13.20 6.71 -13.20
N PRO A 172 -13.84 7.88 -13.42
CA PRO A 172 -15.29 7.95 -13.67
C PRO A 172 -15.72 7.28 -14.98
N ASP A 173 -14.83 7.23 -15.97
CA ASP A 173 -14.99 6.55 -17.26
C ASP A 173 -15.22 5.03 -17.10
N VAL A 174 -14.49 4.39 -16.18
CA VAL A 174 -14.61 2.95 -15.87
C VAL A 174 -15.94 2.64 -15.21
N SER A 175 -16.40 3.56 -14.35
CA SER A 175 -17.69 3.44 -13.67
C SER A 175 -18.87 3.63 -14.64
N ALA A 176 -18.76 4.57 -15.58
CA ALA A 176 -19.77 4.80 -16.62
C ALA A 176 -19.89 3.62 -17.59
N ALA A 177 -18.78 2.91 -17.85
CA ALA A 177 -18.76 1.71 -18.70
C ALA A 177 -19.24 0.42 -17.99
N GLY A 178 -19.60 0.49 -16.70
CA GLY A 178 -20.01 -0.68 -15.91
C GLY A 178 -18.89 -1.70 -15.68
N GLY A 179 -17.63 -1.27 -15.76
CA GLY A 179 -16.45 -2.12 -15.58
C GLY A 179 -16.19 -2.50 -14.13
N ALA A 180 -15.62 -3.68 -13.89
CA ALA A 180 -15.21 -4.12 -12.55
C ALA A 180 -13.99 -3.30 -12.06
N LEU A 181 -14.15 -2.58 -10.94
CA LEU A 181 -13.20 -1.57 -10.47
C LEU A 181 -11.88 -2.19 -10.03
N LEU A 182 -11.90 -3.27 -9.24
CA LEU A 182 -10.69 -3.98 -8.83
C LEU A 182 -9.99 -4.61 -10.03
N LYS A 183 -10.72 -5.01 -11.06
CA LYS A 183 -10.15 -5.56 -12.30
C LYS A 183 -9.40 -4.48 -13.06
N HIS A 184 -10.02 -3.30 -13.15
CA HIS A 184 -9.37 -2.13 -13.70
C HIS A 184 -8.15 -1.75 -12.86
N PHE A 185 -8.23 -1.76 -11.54
CA PHE A 185 -7.10 -1.54 -10.63
C PHE A 185 -6.03 -2.60 -10.71
N LEU A 186 -6.33 -3.85 -11.04
CA LEU A 186 -5.29 -4.87 -11.23
C LEU A 186 -4.58 -4.70 -12.56
N ARG A 187 -5.28 -4.21 -13.59
CA ARG A 187 -4.68 -3.81 -14.87
C ARG A 187 -3.88 -2.53 -14.72
N GLN A 188 -4.44 -1.57 -13.99
CA GLN A 188 -3.75 -0.36 -13.62
C GLN A 188 -2.60 -0.67 -12.68
N ALA A 189 -2.65 -1.48 -11.63
CA ALA A 189 -1.52 -1.81 -10.76
C ALA A 189 -0.45 -2.72 -11.42
N ASN A 190 -0.69 -3.17 -12.66
CA ASN A 190 0.38 -3.61 -13.57
C ASN A 190 1.10 -2.43 -14.27
N ASN A 191 0.45 -1.25 -14.28
CA ASN A 191 0.80 0.08 -14.80
C ASN A 191 0.86 1.23 -13.75
N THR A 192 0.53 1.04 -12.46
CA THR A 192 0.14 2.10 -11.49
C THR A 192 0.58 1.75 -10.06
N SER A 193 1.87 1.49 -9.90
CA SER A 193 2.62 2.14 -8.80
C SER A 193 3.05 3.56 -9.18
N ALA A 194 2.61 4.01 -10.35
CA ALA A 194 3.13 5.14 -11.06
C ALA A 194 2.09 6.25 -11.12
N GLY A 195 2.55 7.48 -10.87
CA GLY A 195 2.02 8.61 -11.63
C GLY A 195 2.10 8.34 -13.14
N PRO A 196 1.88 9.33 -14.01
CA PRO A 196 2.14 9.13 -15.43
C PRO A 196 3.54 8.52 -15.60
N ALA A 197 3.64 7.44 -16.38
CA ALA A 197 4.92 6.82 -16.66
C ALA A 197 5.85 7.91 -17.17
N TYR A 198 7.03 8.03 -16.55
CA TYR A 198 7.96 9.08 -16.97
C TYR A 198 8.37 8.81 -18.42
N CYS A 199 8.08 9.77 -19.28
CA CYS A 199 8.43 9.71 -20.69
C CYS A 199 9.51 10.76 -20.95
N PRO A 200 10.71 10.37 -21.43
CA PRO A 200 11.72 11.31 -21.87
C PRO A 200 11.13 12.30 -22.87
N LYS A 201 11.29 13.60 -22.61
CA LYS A 201 10.87 14.64 -23.55
C LYS A 201 11.85 14.69 -24.71
N GLU A 202 11.34 14.81 -25.93
CA GLU A 202 12.16 15.07 -27.11
C GLU A 202 12.94 16.38 -26.90
N PRO A 203 14.29 16.37 -27.00
CA PRO A 203 15.07 17.58 -26.81
C PRO A 203 14.88 18.54 -27.98
N ALA A 204 14.85 19.84 -27.69
CA ALA A 204 14.91 20.85 -28.73
C ALA A 204 16.28 20.82 -29.42
N TRP A 205 16.35 21.09 -30.72
CA TRP A 205 17.61 21.13 -31.46
C TRP A 205 18.63 22.14 -30.92
N SER A 206 18.15 23.21 -30.29
CA SER A 206 19.00 24.20 -29.60
C SER A 206 19.89 23.59 -28.53
N VAL A 207 19.48 22.48 -27.90
CA VAL A 207 20.29 21.76 -26.90
C VAL A 207 21.58 21.24 -27.55
N PHE A 208 21.49 20.64 -28.74
CA PHE A 208 22.67 20.13 -29.45
C PHE A 208 23.56 21.26 -29.98
N GLU A 209 22.99 22.40 -30.35
CA GLU A 209 23.73 23.60 -30.76
C GLU A 209 24.50 24.22 -29.58
N GLU A 210 23.90 24.23 -28.38
CA GLU A 210 24.55 24.66 -27.15
C GLU A 210 25.70 23.72 -26.75
N ILE A 211 25.47 22.41 -26.80
CA ILE A 211 26.53 21.39 -26.60
C ILE A 211 27.67 21.61 -27.58
N LEU A 212 27.36 21.82 -28.86
CA LEU A 212 28.36 22.07 -29.90
C LEU A 212 29.20 23.33 -29.57
N SER A 213 28.55 24.40 -29.13
CA SER A 213 29.22 25.66 -28.79
C SER A 213 30.14 25.56 -27.56
N THR A 214 29.77 24.74 -26.58
CA THR A 214 30.50 24.56 -25.31
C THR A 214 31.62 23.53 -25.42
N THR A 215 31.45 22.49 -26.24
CA THR A 215 32.43 21.39 -26.41
C THR A 215 33.35 21.59 -27.62
N GLY A 216 33.09 22.58 -28.47
CA GLY A 216 33.92 22.90 -29.64
C GLY A 216 33.78 21.93 -30.81
N GLY A 217 32.81 21.00 -30.77
CA GLY A 217 32.36 20.23 -31.94
C GLY A 217 33.31 19.20 -32.53
N ARG A 218 34.05 18.46 -31.70
CA ARG A 218 35.02 17.50 -32.21
C ARG A 218 35.01 16.15 -31.48
N ALA A 219 33.96 15.35 -31.67
CA ALA A 219 34.00 13.92 -31.38
C ALA A 219 35.20 13.23 -32.07
N GLU A 220 35.59 13.69 -33.26
CA GLU A 220 36.75 13.15 -33.99
C GLU A 220 38.12 13.55 -33.40
N GLN A 221 38.27 14.68 -32.69
CA GLN A 221 39.53 14.99 -31.99
C GLN A 221 39.60 14.41 -30.57
N ALA A 222 38.46 14.14 -29.94
CA ALA A 222 38.42 13.42 -28.66
C ALA A 222 38.83 11.94 -28.80
N SER A 223 38.69 11.33 -30.00
CA SER A 223 39.06 9.93 -30.23
C SER A 223 40.53 9.63 -29.88
N GLY A 224 41.45 10.57 -30.05
CA GLY A 224 42.86 10.36 -29.68
C GLY A 224 43.11 10.19 -28.16
N ALA A 225 42.25 10.76 -27.31
CA ALA A 225 42.36 10.75 -25.86
C ALA A 225 41.30 9.88 -25.15
N ALA A 226 40.29 9.41 -25.88
CA ALA A 226 39.22 8.59 -25.35
C ALA A 226 39.75 7.26 -24.79
N VAL A 227 39.27 6.89 -23.61
CA VAL A 227 39.61 5.64 -22.93
C VAL A 227 38.40 4.71 -22.75
N VAL A 228 37.19 5.21 -23.08
CA VAL A 228 35.93 4.46 -23.07
C VAL A 228 35.16 4.74 -24.36
N ASP A 229 34.58 3.71 -24.97
CA ASP A 229 33.57 3.86 -26.04
C ASP A 229 32.17 3.67 -25.45
N VAL A 230 31.29 4.65 -25.61
CA VAL A 230 29.86 4.53 -25.28
C VAL A 230 29.12 4.10 -26.55
N VAL A 231 28.62 2.87 -26.57
CA VAL A 231 27.99 2.25 -27.74
C VAL A 231 26.47 2.24 -27.57
N ILE A 232 25.77 2.97 -28.45
CA ILE A 232 24.30 3.04 -28.48
C ILE A 232 23.77 2.38 -29.76
N PRO A 233 23.19 1.16 -29.68
CA PRO A 233 22.46 0.58 -30.81
C PRO A 233 21.09 1.25 -30.97
N VAL A 234 20.73 1.57 -32.21
CA VAL A 234 19.50 2.29 -32.55
C VAL A 234 18.76 1.57 -33.68
N PHE A 235 17.47 1.34 -33.50
CA PHE A 235 16.60 0.83 -34.56
C PHE A 235 15.30 1.63 -34.69
N LYS A 236 14.70 2.06 -33.57
CA LYS A 236 13.49 2.88 -33.50
C LYS A 236 13.54 3.78 -32.25
N GLY A 237 12.50 4.57 -32.05
CA GLY A 237 12.32 5.37 -30.83
C GLY A 237 12.99 6.73 -30.97
N TYR A 238 12.48 7.57 -31.87
CA TYR A 238 13.04 8.88 -32.18
C TYR A 238 13.29 9.73 -30.92
N SER A 239 12.23 9.98 -30.13
CA SER A 239 12.30 10.85 -28.96
C SER A 239 13.19 10.28 -27.87
N ASP A 240 13.08 8.98 -27.59
CA ASP A 240 13.92 8.27 -26.61
C ASP A 240 15.41 8.32 -27.01
N THR A 241 15.71 8.01 -28.28
CA THR A 241 17.09 8.00 -28.80
C THR A 241 17.73 9.37 -28.71
N LEU A 242 17.02 10.44 -29.13
CA LEU A 242 17.58 11.79 -29.04
C LEU A 242 17.72 12.26 -27.60
N ALA A 243 16.79 11.91 -26.71
CA ALA A 243 16.91 12.21 -25.28
C ALA A 243 18.11 11.48 -24.64
N CYS A 244 18.33 10.21 -25.01
CA CYS A 244 19.49 9.43 -24.58
C CYS A 244 20.80 10.09 -25.04
N ILE A 245 20.95 10.38 -26.33
CA ILE A 245 22.14 11.04 -26.89
C ILE A 245 22.37 12.41 -26.23
N ALA A 246 21.31 13.22 -26.08
CA ALA A 246 21.42 14.52 -25.42
C ALA A 246 21.87 14.36 -23.96
N SER A 247 21.37 13.38 -23.22
CA SER A 247 21.76 13.13 -21.83
C SER A 247 23.23 12.73 -21.70
N VAL A 248 23.74 11.88 -22.61
CA VAL A 248 25.15 11.48 -22.63
C VAL A 248 26.06 12.66 -22.93
N LEU A 249 25.72 13.46 -23.94
CA LEU A 249 26.52 14.61 -24.36
C LEU A 249 26.47 15.78 -23.37
N SER A 250 25.37 15.95 -22.64
CA SER A 250 25.21 17.01 -21.63
C SER A 250 25.81 16.65 -20.28
N ALA A 251 25.98 15.36 -19.99
CA ALA A 251 26.53 14.90 -18.71
C ALA A 251 28.00 15.30 -18.56
N THR A 252 28.32 15.99 -17.47
CA THR A 252 29.71 16.33 -17.13
C THR A 252 30.48 15.07 -16.73
N ASN A 253 31.59 14.74 -17.39
CA ASN A 253 32.47 13.62 -17.03
C ASN A 253 33.94 14.05 -17.15
N GLN A 254 34.81 13.50 -16.30
CA GLN A 254 36.26 13.67 -16.38
C GLN A 254 36.91 12.66 -17.33
N THR A 255 36.33 11.46 -17.41
CA THR A 255 36.77 10.37 -18.27
C THR A 255 36.47 10.73 -19.72
N ALA A 256 37.52 10.86 -20.54
CA ALA A 256 37.39 11.06 -21.97
C ALA A 256 36.76 9.82 -22.63
N PHE A 257 35.70 10.04 -23.40
CA PHE A 257 34.95 8.98 -24.06
C PHE A 257 34.63 9.33 -25.52
N GLU A 258 34.35 8.31 -26.33
CA GLU A 258 33.81 8.45 -27.68
C GLU A 258 32.36 7.94 -27.69
N LEU A 259 31.42 8.74 -28.21
CA LEU A 259 30.02 8.34 -28.37
C LEU A 259 29.80 7.71 -29.74
N VAL A 260 29.65 6.38 -29.77
CA VAL A 260 29.44 5.57 -30.97
C VAL A 260 27.98 5.17 -31.07
N VAL A 261 27.27 5.76 -32.03
CA VAL A 261 25.86 5.43 -32.30
C VAL A 261 25.78 4.53 -33.53
N ILE A 262 25.05 3.43 -33.43
CA ILE A 262 24.93 2.44 -34.51
C ILE A 262 23.49 2.35 -34.96
N ASN A 263 23.20 2.90 -36.14
CA ASN A 263 21.90 2.79 -36.80
C ASN A 263 21.79 1.40 -37.44
N ASP A 264 20.97 0.53 -36.85
CA ASP A 264 20.74 -0.85 -37.27
C ASP A 264 19.66 -0.96 -38.36
N ALA A 265 19.85 -0.19 -39.44
CA ALA A 265 18.89 -0.02 -40.53
C ALA A 265 17.49 0.41 -40.01
N SER A 266 17.43 1.53 -39.30
CA SER A 266 16.17 2.08 -38.80
C SER A 266 15.17 2.31 -39.94
N PRO A 267 13.89 1.88 -39.79
CA PRO A 267 12.84 2.21 -40.75
C PRO A 267 12.26 3.61 -40.52
N ASP A 268 12.74 4.36 -39.52
CA ASP A 268 12.33 5.72 -39.22
C ASP A 268 13.29 6.70 -39.90
N GLU A 269 12.85 7.28 -41.02
CA GLU A 269 13.64 8.25 -41.79
C GLU A 269 14.01 9.48 -40.95
N ARG A 270 13.08 9.96 -40.11
CA ARG A 270 13.30 11.12 -39.24
C ARG A 270 14.45 10.85 -38.27
N LEU A 271 14.51 9.64 -37.72
CA LEU A 271 15.60 9.21 -36.85
C LEU A 271 16.94 9.15 -37.60
N SER A 272 16.97 8.54 -38.77
CA SER A 272 18.18 8.42 -39.59
C SER A 272 18.73 9.79 -40.03
N GLU A 273 17.85 10.72 -40.40
CA GLU A 273 18.21 12.12 -40.70
C GLU A 273 18.79 12.83 -39.47
N ALA A 274 18.16 12.68 -38.30
CA ALA A 274 18.65 13.29 -37.07
C ALA A 274 20.03 12.76 -36.67
N LEU A 275 20.28 11.46 -36.79
CA LEU A 275 21.59 10.86 -36.54
C LEU A 275 22.65 11.38 -37.51
N THR A 276 22.30 11.52 -38.79
CA THR A 276 23.20 12.08 -39.81
C THR A 276 23.53 13.54 -39.52
N ARG A 277 22.55 14.33 -39.05
CA ARG A 277 22.76 15.72 -38.61
C ARG A 277 23.71 15.77 -37.41
N LEU A 278 23.53 14.92 -36.40
CA LEU A 278 24.41 14.86 -35.23
C LEU A 278 25.86 14.46 -35.60
N ARG A 279 26.02 13.53 -36.54
CA ARG A 279 27.34 13.18 -37.11
C ARG A 279 27.97 14.40 -37.81
N ALA A 280 27.20 15.10 -38.64
CA ALA A 280 27.68 16.29 -39.37
C ALA A 280 28.10 17.43 -38.43
N MET A 281 27.47 17.52 -37.24
CA MET A 281 27.87 18.44 -36.17
C MET A 281 29.13 17.99 -35.42
N GLY A 282 29.68 16.80 -35.72
CA GLY A 282 30.83 16.24 -35.03
C GLY A 282 30.53 15.86 -33.57
N LEU A 283 29.26 15.58 -33.23
CA LEU A 283 28.86 15.22 -31.87
C LEU A 283 28.88 13.70 -31.61
N ILE A 284 28.76 12.88 -32.66
CA ILE A 284 28.74 11.42 -32.56
C ILE A 284 29.58 10.77 -33.67
N THR A 285 30.12 9.59 -33.37
CA THR A 285 30.58 8.64 -34.38
C THR A 285 29.39 7.78 -34.80
N LEU A 286 28.87 7.97 -36.01
CA LEU A 286 27.73 7.20 -36.53
C LEU A 286 28.20 6.03 -37.40
N ILE A 287 27.60 4.86 -37.17
CA ILE A 287 27.80 3.64 -37.94
C ILE A 287 26.46 3.17 -38.47
N GLU A 288 26.41 2.81 -39.75
CA GLU A 288 25.18 2.35 -40.38
C GLU A 288 25.32 0.88 -40.78
N ASN A 289 24.34 0.07 -40.37
CA ASN A 289 24.14 -1.26 -40.92
C ASN A 289 23.24 -1.15 -42.15
N GLU A 290 23.59 -1.85 -43.24
CA GLU A 290 22.77 -1.88 -44.46
C GLU A 290 21.45 -2.63 -44.28
N VAL A 291 21.43 -3.59 -43.35
CA VAL A 291 20.26 -4.39 -42.98
C VAL A 291 20.17 -4.50 -41.46
N ASN A 292 18.98 -4.73 -40.92
CA ASN A 292 18.80 -4.95 -39.49
C ASN A 292 19.47 -6.26 -39.06
N LEU A 293 20.58 -6.14 -38.33
CA LEU A 293 21.39 -7.25 -37.82
C LEU A 293 20.90 -7.76 -36.45
N GLY A 294 20.08 -6.97 -35.76
CA GLY A 294 19.63 -7.22 -34.40
C GLY A 294 20.66 -6.78 -33.37
N PHE A 295 20.21 -6.69 -32.11
CA PHE A 295 20.96 -6.10 -31.00
C PHE A 295 22.37 -6.68 -30.85
N VAL A 296 22.49 -8.01 -30.80
CA VAL A 296 23.75 -8.70 -30.52
C VAL A 296 24.84 -8.36 -31.55
N LYS A 297 24.54 -8.48 -32.85
CA LYS A 297 25.51 -8.19 -33.91
C LYS A 297 25.85 -6.71 -33.99
N THR A 298 24.86 -5.85 -33.79
CA THR A 298 25.02 -4.39 -33.81
C THR A 298 25.96 -3.93 -32.68
N VAL A 299 25.73 -4.40 -31.45
CA VAL A 299 26.59 -4.03 -30.31
C VAL A 299 27.97 -4.66 -30.44
N ASN A 300 28.10 -5.91 -30.91
CA ASN A 300 29.40 -6.53 -31.19
C ASN A 300 30.23 -5.73 -32.20
N ARG A 301 29.59 -5.18 -33.24
CA ARG A 301 30.24 -4.29 -34.22
C ARG A 301 30.75 -3.00 -33.56
N GLY A 302 30.06 -2.48 -32.56
CA GLY A 302 30.54 -1.35 -31.76
C GLY A 302 31.72 -1.71 -30.87
N MET A 303 31.60 -2.80 -30.12
CA MET A 303 32.61 -3.28 -29.18
C MET A 303 33.97 -3.60 -29.81
N SER A 304 33.98 -4.00 -31.08
CA SER A 304 35.19 -4.42 -31.80
C SER A 304 35.98 -3.27 -32.43
N ARG A 305 35.51 -2.03 -32.32
CA ARG A 305 36.12 -0.88 -33.03
C ARG A 305 37.43 -0.41 -32.47
N SER A 306 37.63 -0.57 -31.17
CA SER A 306 38.80 -0.09 -30.47
C SER A 306 39.26 -1.11 -29.44
N SER A 307 40.39 -0.83 -28.79
CA SER A 307 40.89 -1.54 -27.63
C SER A 307 40.59 -0.80 -26.31
N ARG A 308 39.57 0.05 -26.28
CA ARG A 308 39.15 0.81 -25.08
C ARG A 308 38.14 0.05 -24.25
N ASP A 309 37.90 0.44 -23.01
CA ASP A 309 36.75 -0.09 -22.28
C ASP A 309 35.44 0.31 -22.99
N VAL A 310 34.35 -0.43 -22.79
CA VAL A 310 33.09 -0.20 -23.50
C VAL A 310 31.97 0.01 -22.50
N ILE A 311 31.10 0.97 -22.74
CA ILE A 311 29.76 1.02 -22.13
C ILE A 311 28.74 0.70 -23.21
N ILE A 312 27.99 -0.39 -23.04
CA ILE A 312 26.78 -0.63 -23.83
C ILE A 312 25.66 0.15 -23.17
N LEU A 313 24.95 0.98 -23.94
CA LEU A 313 23.86 1.82 -23.44
C LEU A 313 22.66 1.73 -24.39
N ASN A 314 21.51 1.30 -23.88
CA ASN A 314 20.29 1.27 -24.67
C ASN A 314 19.86 2.70 -25.05
N SER A 315 19.24 2.83 -26.22
CA SER A 315 18.77 4.10 -26.77
C SER A 315 17.58 4.71 -26.01
N ASP A 316 17.00 3.99 -25.05
CA ASP A 316 15.85 4.40 -24.24
C ASP A 316 16.21 4.66 -22.77
N THR A 317 17.45 5.12 -22.55
CA THR A 317 18.01 5.44 -21.23
C THR A 317 18.30 6.93 -21.05
N LEU A 318 18.37 7.38 -19.80
CA LEU A 318 18.90 8.71 -19.46
C LEU A 318 19.99 8.58 -18.40
N VAL A 319 21.11 9.24 -18.65
CA VAL A 319 22.27 9.28 -17.77
C VAL A 319 22.46 10.69 -17.19
N PHE A 320 23.22 10.78 -16.10
CA PHE A 320 23.42 12.02 -15.34
C PHE A 320 24.92 12.30 -15.12
N ASN A 321 25.24 13.42 -14.48
CA ASN A 321 26.63 13.86 -14.32
C ASN A 321 27.52 12.79 -13.65
N HIS A 322 28.76 12.69 -14.11
CA HIS A 322 29.81 11.79 -13.59
C HIS A 322 29.48 10.29 -13.63
N TRP A 323 28.52 9.88 -14.46
CA TRP A 323 28.11 8.48 -14.55
C TRP A 323 29.23 7.57 -15.11
N ILE A 324 29.98 8.03 -16.12
CA ILE A 324 31.12 7.28 -16.70
C ILE A 324 32.25 7.20 -15.67
N ASP A 325 32.53 8.32 -15.00
CA ASP A 325 33.58 8.41 -13.98
C ASP A 325 33.35 7.41 -12.85
N ARG A 326 32.12 7.36 -12.33
CA ARG A 326 31.74 6.44 -11.25
C ARG A 326 31.72 4.98 -11.72
N LEU A 327 31.12 4.67 -12.88
CA LEU A 327 31.14 3.31 -13.44
C LEU A 327 32.57 2.79 -13.64
N ARG A 328 33.44 3.61 -14.23
CA ARG A 328 34.87 3.29 -14.42
C ARG A 328 35.60 3.16 -13.09
N GLY A 329 35.29 4.00 -12.10
CA GLY A 329 35.81 3.89 -10.74
C GLY A 329 35.60 2.49 -10.14
N HIS A 330 34.43 1.89 -10.35
CA HIS A 330 34.13 0.52 -9.90
C HIS A 330 34.82 -0.57 -10.73
N ALA A 331 35.22 -0.25 -11.96
CA ALA A 331 35.94 -1.13 -12.89
C ALA A 331 37.46 -1.20 -12.64
N ASN A 332 38.05 -0.22 -11.93
CA ASN A 332 39.50 -0.13 -11.68
C ASN A 332 40.09 -1.24 -10.76
N GLY A 333 39.32 -2.25 -10.38
CA GLY A 333 39.78 -3.38 -9.56
C GLY A 333 40.44 -4.49 -10.38
N ALA A 334 41.28 -5.30 -9.72
CA ALA A 334 41.84 -6.51 -10.35
C ALA A 334 40.70 -7.44 -10.81
N LYS A 335 40.71 -7.78 -12.10
CA LYS A 335 39.73 -8.65 -12.74
C LYS A 335 38.26 -8.25 -12.53
N VAL A 336 37.91 -6.98 -12.73
CA VAL A 336 36.48 -6.61 -12.91
C VAL A 336 36.08 -6.81 -14.37
N GLY A 337 35.01 -7.55 -14.61
CA GLY A 337 34.50 -7.84 -15.95
C GLY A 337 33.45 -6.84 -16.39
N THR A 338 32.39 -6.72 -15.61
CA THR A 338 31.26 -5.83 -15.91
C THR A 338 30.86 -4.97 -14.72
N VAL A 339 30.29 -3.79 -14.99
CA VAL A 339 29.64 -2.93 -13.99
C VAL A 339 28.28 -2.47 -14.51
N THR A 340 27.23 -2.67 -13.73
CA THR A 340 25.85 -2.24 -14.04
C THR A 340 25.37 -1.25 -12.95
N PRO A 341 24.75 -0.10 -13.29
CA PRO A 341 24.23 0.84 -12.31
C PRO A 341 22.85 0.44 -11.77
N PHE A 342 22.35 1.13 -10.74
CA PHE A 342 20.93 1.10 -10.41
C PHE A 342 20.09 1.64 -11.56
N THR A 343 18.84 1.19 -11.66
CA THR A 343 17.86 1.72 -12.61
C THR A 343 16.43 1.54 -12.11
N ASN A 344 15.48 2.24 -12.72
CA ASN A 344 14.05 2.00 -12.48
C ASN A 344 13.56 0.67 -13.10
N ASN A 345 14.26 0.13 -14.09
CA ASN A 345 13.84 -1.06 -14.83
C ASN A 345 15.01 -1.98 -15.20
N GLY A 346 15.49 -2.80 -14.26
CA GLY A 346 16.67 -3.65 -14.49
C GLY A 346 16.80 -4.82 -13.51
N GLU A 347 15.69 -5.50 -13.23
CA GLU A 347 15.64 -6.73 -12.43
C GLU A 347 16.41 -6.62 -11.08
N ILE A 348 17.57 -7.26 -10.97
CA ILE A 348 18.39 -7.28 -9.74
C ILE A 348 19.06 -5.93 -9.43
N CYS A 349 19.02 -4.99 -10.38
CA CYS A 349 19.49 -3.62 -10.26
C CYS A 349 18.32 -2.62 -10.15
N SER A 350 17.08 -3.08 -9.96
CA SER A 350 15.91 -2.20 -9.87
C SER A 350 15.83 -1.41 -8.56
N TYR A 351 15.40 -0.15 -8.67
CA TYR A 351 15.02 0.77 -7.61
C TYR A 351 13.75 1.56 -8.01
N PRO A 352 12.82 1.89 -7.09
CA PRO A 352 12.83 1.59 -5.65
C PRO A 352 12.47 0.15 -5.31
N THR A 353 11.63 -0.51 -6.10
CA THR A 353 11.23 -1.91 -5.83
C THR A 353 12.17 -2.87 -6.53
N PHE A 354 12.80 -3.76 -5.74
CA PHE A 354 13.72 -4.80 -6.22
C PHE A 354 13.03 -5.81 -7.14
N CYS A 355 13.71 -6.22 -8.21
CA CYS A 355 13.19 -7.19 -9.20
C CYS A 355 11.84 -6.80 -9.82
N ALA A 356 11.57 -5.50 -9.93
CA ALA A 356 10.35 -4.96 -10.53
C ALA A 356 10.67 -3.86 -11.54
N SER A 357 9.75 -3.62 -12.47
CA SER A 357 9.73 -2.40 -13.27
C SER A 357 9.08 -1.29 -12.45
N ASN A 358 9.74 -0.13 -12.38
CA ASN A 358 9.30 1.03 -11.62
C ASN A 358 9.03 2.21 -12.59
N PRO A 359 7.95 2.18 -13.39
CA PRO A 359 7.67 3.23 -14.38
C PRO A 359 7.23 4.57 -13.75
N ALA A 360 6.97 4.55 -12.43
CA ALA A 360 6.55 5.68 -11.63
C ALA A 360 7.58 6.81 -11.61
N ALA A 361 7.12 8.05 -11.83
CA ALA A 361 7.85 9.20 -11.32
C ALA A 361 7.90 9.13 -9.78
N LEU A 362 9.04 9.53 -9.22
CA LEU A 362 9.21 9.75 -7.79
C LEU A 362 8.83 11.20 -7.46
N GLU A 363 8.80 11.52 -6.16
CA GLU A 363 8.66 12.88 -5.63
C GLU A 363 9.88 13.79 -5.90
N ILE A 364 10.92 13.25 -6.52
CA ILE A 364 12.13 13.95 -6.97
C ILE A 364 12.46 13.54 -8.41
N GLU A 365 13.19 14.41 -9.12
CA GLU A 365 13.68 14.12 -10.46
C GLU A 365 14.79 13.04 -10.43
N PHE A 366 14.92 12.25 -11.51
CA PHE A 366 15.92 11.18 -11.56
C PHE A 366 17.38 11.68 -11.49
N ALA A 367 17.64 12.90 -11.96
CA ALA A 367 18.95 13.53 -11.81
C ALA A 367 19.28 13.82 -10.33
N GLU A 368 18.28 14.20 -9.54
CA GLU A 368 18.42 14.38 -8.10
C GLU A 368 18.57 13.03 -7.40
N LEU A 369 17.82 12.00 -7.81
CA LEU A 369 17.98 10.65 -7.29
C LEU A 369 19.41 10.12 -7.48
N ASP A 370 20.00 10.33 -8.67
CA ASP A 370 21.39 9.95 -8.93
C ASP A 370 22.39 10.74 -8.07
N GLN A 371 22.15 12.03 -7.82
CA GLN A 371 22.96 12.82 -6.88
C GLN A 371 22.86 12.28 -5.45
N LEU A 372 21.66 11.87 -5.01
CA LEU A 372 21.50 11.21 -3.71
C LEU A 372 22.28 9.90 -3.68
N ALA A 373 22.22 9.07 -4.73
CA ALA A 373 23.00 7.84 -4.83
C ALA A 373 24.52 8.11 -4.74
N ALA A 374 25.00 9.15 -5.44
CA ALA A 374 26.40 9.57 -5.40
C ALA A 374 26.86 9.91 -3.98
N VAL A 375 26.00 10.51 -3.16
CA VAL A 375 26.33 10.90 -1.79
C VAL A 375 26.21 9.74 -0.82
N VAL A 376 25.05 9.07 -0.77
CA VAL A 376 24.75 8.12 0.32
C VAL A 376 25.37 6.74 0.10
N ASN A 377 25.65 6.41 -1.16
CA ASN A 377 26.28 5.15 -1.55
C ASN A 377 27.70 5.34 -2.12
N ASN A 378 28.29 6.53 -1.99
CA ASN A 378 29.59 6.90 -2.57
C ASN A 378 30.63 5.77 -2.60
N GLY A 379 31.08 5.39 -3.80
CA GLY A 379 32.14 4.40 -4.02
C GLY A 379 31.75 2.98 -3.62
N ARG A 380 30.46 2.67 -3.41
CA ARG A 380 29.99 1.33 -3.05
C ARG A 380 29.52 0.56 -4.29
N SER A 381 29.99 -0.68 -4.38
CA SER A 381 29.50 -1.67 -5.33
C SER A 381 29.44 -3.05 -4.68
N LEU A 382 28.67 -3.96 -5.28
CA LEU A 382 28.58 -5.35 -4.84
C LEU A 382 28.78 -6.31 -6.02
N GLU A 383 29.34 -7.50 -5.77
CA GLU A 383 29.43 -8.54 -6.78
C GLU A 383 28.04 -9.11 -7.05
N VAL A 384 27.67 -9.22 -8.33
CA VAL A 384 26.40 -9.78 -8.79
C VAL A 384 26.64 -11.06 -9.61
N PRO A 385 25.66 -11.98 -9.65
CA PRO A 385 25.78 -13.18 -10.48
C PRO A 385 25.83 -12.86 -11.98
N THR A 386 25.27 -11.73 -12.39
CA THR A 386 25.17 -11.29 -13.78
C THR A 386 24.96 -9.78 -13.83
N GLY A 387 25.39 -9.12 -14.92
CA GLY A 387 25.01 -7.73 -15.23
C GLY A 387 23.69 -7.65 -15.99
N VAL A 388 23.19 -6.44 -16.18
CA VAL A 388 21.94 -6.17 -16.94
C VAL A 388 22.26 -5.28 -18.13
N GLY A 389 21.81 -5.68 -19.33
CA GLY A 389 22.28 -5.14 -20.60
C GLY A 389 21.79 -3.74 -21.00
N PHE A 390 20.94 -3.09 -20.20
CA PHE A 390 20.42 -1.74 -20.52
C PHE A 390 21.51 -0.65 -20.44
N CYS A 391 22.43 -0.82 -19.50
CA CYS A 391 23.61 0.02 -19.29
C CYS A 391 24.68 -0.85 -18.62
N MET A 392 25.74 -1.20 -19.34
CA MET A 392 26.78 -2.09 -18.82
C MET A 392 28.18 -1.63 -19.25
N TYR A 393 29.00 -1.27 -18.27
CA TYR A 393 30.44 -1.08 -18.47
C TYR A 393 31.10 -2.45 -18.60
N ILE A 394 31.97 -2.63 -19.58
CA ILE A 394 32.74 -3.84 -19.85
C ILE A 394 34.20 -3.44 -19.95
N THR A 395 35.05 -4.04 -19.12
CA THR A 395 36.49 -3.80 -19.23
C THR A 395 37.03 -4.47 -20.48
N ARG A 396 37.99 -3.81 -21.15
CA ARG A 396 38.65 -4.36 -22.33
C ARG A 396 39.31 -5.70 -22.02
N ALA A 397 39.96 -5.83 -20.86
CA ALA A 397 40.61 -7.07 -20.44
C ALA A 397 39.63 -8.26 -20.38
N ALA A 398 38.40 -8.04 -19.90
CA ALA A 398 37.38 -9.09 -19.87
C ALA A 398 36.83 -9.39 -21.26
N LEU A 399 36.60 -8.36 -22.07
CA LEU A 399 36.12 -8.51 -23.44
C LEU A 399 37.12 -9.27 -24.33
N ASP A 400 38.41 -8.95 -24.23
CA ASP A 400 39.49 -9.64 -24.98
C ASP A 400 39.65 -11.09 -24.52
N SER A 401 39.42 -11.37 -23.23
CA SER A 401 39.56 -12.74 -22.67
C SER A 401 38.35 -13.62 -22.97
N ALA A 402 37.13 -13.08 -22.84
CA ALA A 402 35.90 -13.85 -23.00
C ALA A 402 35.43 -13.90 -24.46
N GLY A 403 35.75 -12.88 -25.27
CA GLY A 403 35.15 -12.63 -26.57
C GLY A 403 33.77 -11.97 -26.47
N TYR A 404 33.24 -11.56 -27.62
CA TYR A 404 31.98 -10.79 -27.73
C TYR A 404 30.71 -11.59 -27.35
N PHE A 405 29.53 -10.99 -27.54
CA PHE A 405 28.26 -11.66 -27.30
C PHE A 405 27.98 -12.75 -28.34
N ASP A 406 27.42 -13.88 -27.89
CA ASP A 406 27.23 -15.08 -28.71
C ASP A 406 25.91 -15.02 -29.52
N PHE A 407 26.01 -14.52 -30.75
CA PHE A 407 24.88 -14.45 -31.68
C PHE A 407 24.37 -15.83 -32.10
N GLU A 408 25.24 -16.82 -32.26
CA GLU A 408 24.82 -18.15 -32.72
C GLU A 408 23.91 -18.81 -31.69
N LEU A 409 24.17 -18.55 -30.41
CA LEU A 409 23.42 -19.12 -29.30
C LEU A 409 22.14 -18.33 -28.96
N PHE A 410 22.19 -16.99 -28.99
CA PHE A 410 21.09 -16.12 -28.52
C PHE A 410 20.33 -15.39 -29.65
N GLY A 411 20.87 -15.35 -30.87
CA GLY A 411 20.25 -14.72 -32.02
C GLY A 411 20.15 -13.20 -31.87
N VAL A 412 18.92 -12.66 -31.99
CA VAL A 412 18.69 -11.21 -32.06
C VAL A 412 18.67 -10.48 -30.71
N GLY A 413 18.75 -11.21 -29.58
CA GLY A 413 18.86 -10.65 -28.23
C GLY A 413 18.18 -11.50 -27.14
N TYR A 414 18.33 -11.03 -25.89
CA TYR A 414 18.06 -11.69 -24.62
C TYR A 414 18.99 -12.86 -24.26
N GLY A 415 19.70 -12.71 -23.13
CA GLY A 415 20.51 -13.76 -22.50
C GLY A 415 21.99 -13.75 -22.90
N GLU A 416 22.34 -13.01 -23.95
CA GLU A 416 23.71 -12.82 -24.40
C GLU A 416 24.60 -12.15 -23.36
N GLU A 417 24.06 -11.16 -22.64
CA GLU A 417 24.75 -10.43 -21.59
C GLU A 417 24.92 -11.32 -20.36
N ASN A 418 23.93 -12.18 -20.09
CA ASN A 418 24.04 -13.14 -18.99
C ASN A 418 25.11 -14.19 -19.29
N ASP A 419 25.14 -14.73 -20.50
CA ASP A 419 26.19 -15.64 -20.97
C ASP A 419 27.57 -15.02 -20.89
N PHE A 420 27.73 -13.78 -21.37
CA PHE A 420 28.98 -13.05 -21.28
C PHE A 420 29.43 -12.90 -19.82
N CYS A 421 28.53 -12.48 -18.92
CA CYS A 421 28.80 -12.34 -17.49
C CYS A 421 29.24 -13.66 -16.84
N LEU A 422 28.71 -14.79 -17.29
CA LEU A 422 29.10 -16.10 -16.78
C LEU A 422 30.46 -16.53 -17.33
N ARG A 423 30.75 -16.30 -18.62
CA ARG A 423 32.07 -16.55 -19.22
C ARG A 423 33.18 -15.73 -18.55
N VAL A 424 32.97 -14.44 -18.34
CA VAL A 424 33.96 -13.61 -17.64
C VAL A 424 34.18 -14.09 -16.21
N LYS A 425 33.12 -14.58 -15.54
CA LYS A 425 33.22 -15.17 -14.20
C LYS A 425 34.04 -16.47 -14.18
N GLU A 426 33.86 -17.35 -15.17
CA GLU A 426 34.68 -18.57 -15.32
C GLU A 426 36.17 -18.25 -15.54
N LEU A 427 36.47 -17.09 -16.15
CA LEU A 427 37.83 -16.57 -16.33
C LEU A 427 38.39 -15.83 -15.09
N GLY A 428 37.61 -15.81 -14.00
CA GLY A 428 37.96 -15.20 -12.73
C GLY A 428 37.71 -13.69 -12.64
N PHE A 429 36.92 -13.12 -13.56
CA PHE A 429 36.46 -11.74 -13.45
C PHE A 429 35.18 -11.62 -12.62
N SER A 430 34.98 -10.50 -11.93
CA SER A 430 33.75 -10.21 -11.18
C SER A 430 32.77 -9.35 -12.01
N ASN A 431 31.48 -9.61 -11.90
CA ASN A 431 30.42 -8.69 -12.35
C ASN A 431 29.98 -7.84 -11.16
N LYS A 432 29.85 -6.53 -11.32
CA LYS A 432 29.52 -5.59 -10.24
C LYS A 432 28.24 -4.82 -10.49
N HIS A 433 27.55 -4.50 -9.40
CA HIS A 433 26.47 -3.50 -9.36
C HIS A 433 27.00 -2.25 -8.66
N ALA A 434 27.08 -1.13 -9.40
CA ALA A 434 27.45 0.18 -8.86
C ALA A 434 26.24 0.80 -8.15
N LEU A 435 26.36 1.04 -6.86
CA LEU A 435 25.22 1.40 -5.99
C LEU A 435 25.09 2.92 -5.82
N ASP A 436 26.09 3.65 -6.30
CA ASP A 436 26.19 5.11 -6.30
C ASP A 436 25.96 5.71 -7.68
N VAL A 437 25.48 4.95 -8.66
CA VAL A 437 25.12 5.42 -10.01
C VAL A 437 23.69 4.99 -10.30
N PHE A 438 22.86 5.92 -10.75
CA PHE A 438 21.51 5.63 -11.23
C PHE A 438 21.36 6.02 -12.70
N VAL A 439 20.77 5.13 -13.50
CA VAL A 439 20.45 5.36 -14.91
C VAL A 439 18.97 5.05 -15.14
N PHE A 440 18.23 6.01 -15.67
CA PHE A 440 16.83 5.79 -16.02
C PHE A 440 16.73 4.94 -17.30
N HIS A 441 15.74 4.05 -17.36
CA HIS A 441 15.45 3.15 -18.48
C HIS A 441 13.92 3.07 -18.68
N SER A 442 13.42 3.53 -19.83
CA SER A 442 11.98 3.56 -20.10
C SER A 442 11.42 2.16 -20.43
N GLY A 443 12.23 1.31 -21.09
CA GLY A 443 11.83 -0.02 -21.55
C GLY A 443 10.94 -0.02 -22.80
N SER A 444 10.83 1.11 -23.50
CA SER A 444 9.98 1.29 -24.70
C SER A 444 10.49 0.49 -25.91
N GLY A 445 11.77 0.09 -25.92
CA GLY A 445 12.41 -0.68 -27.00
C GLY A 445 12.13 -2.19 -27.04
N SER A 446 11.30 -2.72 -26.13
CA SER A 446 11.07 -4.16 -26.00
C SER A 446 10.33 -4.74 -27.23
N PHE A 447 10.67 -5.97 -27.63
CA PHE A 447 10.27 -6.66 -28.89
C PHE A 447 8.75 -6.98 -29.03
N GLY A 448 7.89 -6.21 -28.39
CA GLY A 448 6.44 -6.36 -28.39
C GLY A 448 6.02 -7.77 -27.98
N THR A 449 5.09 -8.36 -28.73
CA THR A 449 4.55 -9.70 -28.45
C THR A 449 5.58 -10.84 -28.50
N ARG A 450 6.74 -10.63 -29.14
CA ARG A 450 7.79 -11.66 -29.27
C ARG A 450 8.75 -11.70 -28.08
N GLU A 451 8.78 -10.67 -27.24
CA GLU A 451 9.67 -10.56 -26.09
C GLU A 451 9.56 -11.77 -25.16
N LYS A 452 8.32 -12.15 -24.77
CA LYS A 452 8.09 -13.28 -23.87
C LYS A 452 8.66 -14.59 -24.41
N THR A 453 8.52 -14.81 -25.73
CA THR A 453 9.02 -16.02 -26.40
C THR A 453 10.55 -16.02 -26.47
N LEU A 454 11.17 -14.87 -26.76
CA LEU A 454 12.63 -14.72 -26.80
C LEU A 454 13.23 -14.92 -25.39
N LYS A 455 12.69 -14.27 -24.36
CA LYS A 455 13.12 -14.47 -22.96
C LYS A 455 13.00 -15.94 -22.53
N GLN A 456 11.91 -16.62 -22.88
CA GLN A 456 11.74 -18.05 -22.57
C GLN A 456 12.77 -18.92 -23.29
N LYS A 457 13.08 -18.63 -24.56
CA LYS A 457 14.12 -19.33 -25.31
C LYS A 457 15.50 -19.10 -24.68
N ALA A 458 15.84 -17.85 -24.38
CA ALA A 458 17.09 -17.46 -23.73
C ALA A 458 17.29 -18.18 -22.39
N ILE A 459 16.27 -18.20 -21.54
CA ILE A 459 16.31 -18.92 -20.25
C ILE A 459 16.58 -20.42 -20.47
N ARG A 460 15.91 -21.07 -21.43
CA ARG A 460 16.16 -22.50 -21.72
C ARG A 460 17.59 -22.74 -22.19
N THR A 461 18.11 -21.85 -23.05
CA THR A 461 19.48 -21.91 -23.55
C THR A 461 20.49 -21.74 -22.42
N LEU A 462 20.30 -20.73 -21.56
CA LEU A 462 21.14 -20.49 -20.38
C LEU A 462 21.10 -21.66 -19.40
N THR A 463 19.91 -22.18 -19.07
CA THR A 463 19.79 -23.32 -18.15
C THR A 463 20.46 -24.58 -18.71
N LYS A 464 20.47 -24.77 -20.03
CA LYS A 464 21.17 -25.90 -20.67
C LYS A 464 22.69 -25.75 -20.57
N LYS A 465 23.22 -24.53 -20.78
CA LYS A 465 24.67 -24.25 -20.74
C LYS A 465 25.21 -24.13 -19.31
N TYR A 466 24.42 -23.53 -18.42
CA TYR A 466 24.74 -23.24 -17.02
C TYR A 466 23.63 -23.74 -16.08
N PRO A 467 23.61 -25.04 -15.73
CA PRO A 467 22.52 -25.67 -14.98
C PRO A 467 22.22 -25.05 -13.61
N ASP A 468 23.23 -24.47 -12.95
CA ASP A 468 23.08 -23.86 -11.62
C ASP A 468 22.77 -22.36 -11.65
N TYR A 469 22.79 -21.73 -12.82
CA TYR A 469 22.62 -20.27 -12.96
C TYR A 469 21.34 -19.75 -12.27
N GLN A 470 20.19 -20.39 -12.53
CA GLN A 470 18.93 -19.99 -11.92
C GLN A 470 18.93 -20.11 -10.39
N LYS A 471 19.61 -21.12 -9.84
CA LYS A 471 19.73 -21.29 -8.38
C LYS A 471 20.61 -20.20 -7.79
N VAL A 472 21.70 -19.83 -8.46
CA VAL A 472 22.60 -18.76 -8.03
C VAL A 472 21.88 -17.42 -8.02
N VAL A 473 21.16 -17.08 -9.10
CA VAL A 473 20.35 -15.86 -9.18
C VAL A 473 19.23 -15.88 -8.13
N GLY A 474 18.52 -17.00 -7.96
CA GLY A 474 17.48 -17.14 -6.95
C GLY A 474 17.98 -16.90 -5.53
N LYS A 475 19.14 -17.46 -5.16
CA LYS A 475 19.79 -17.21 -3.86
C LYS A 475 20.24 -15.76 -3.70
N PHE A 476 20.68 -15.12 -4.78
CA PHE A 476 21.04 -13.69 -4.74
C PHE A 476 19.80 -12.82 -4.49
N ILE A 477 18.69 -13.10 -5.19
CA ILE A 477 17.41 -12.42 -5.00
C ILE A 477 16.88 -12.63 -3.57
N GLU A 478 16.95 -13.84 -3.03
CA GLU A 478 16.52 -14.14 -1.66
C GLU A 478 17.33 -13.36 -0.60
N ARG A 479 18.64 -13.21 -0.82
CA ARG A 479 19.54 -12.47 0.09
C ARG A 479 19.41 -10.96 -0.03
N ASP A 480 19.12 -10.47 -1.23
CA ASP A 480 18.96 -9.05 -1.56
C ASP A 480 20.04 -8.14 -0.92
N PRO A 481 21.33 -8.35 -1.24
CA PRO A 481 22.42 -7.61 -0.60
C PRO A 481 22.39 -6.11 -0.91
N ALA A 482 21.68 -5.70 -1.96
CA ALA A 482 21.50 -4.30 -2.33
C ALA A 482 20.47 -3.57 -1.44
N ARG A 483 19.69 -4.29 -0.62
CA ARG A 483 18.61 -3.71 0.20
C ARG A 483 19.07 -2.54 1.05
N ILE A 484 20.18 -2.69 1.76
CA ILE A 484 20.70 -1.63 2.66
C ILE A 484 20.98 -0.32 1.91
N TYR A 485 21.40 -0.40 0.65
CA TYR A 485 21.74 0.77 -0.17
C TYR A 485 20.49 1.42 -0.77
N ARG A 486 19.43 0.62 -1.04
CA ARG A 486 18.12 1.15 -1.39
C ARG A 486 17.42 1.77 -0.17
N THR A 487 17.58 1.20 1.02
CA THR A 487 17.10 1.80 2.28
C THR A 487 17.76 3.17 2.51
N LYS A 488 19.07 3.31 2.26
CA LYS A 488 19.76 4.61 2.34
C LYS A 488 19.19 5.65 1.37
N LEU A 489 18.82 5.24 0.15
CA LEU A 489 18.15 6.13 -0.81
C LEU A 489 16.76 6.56 -0.31
N ASP A 490 15.97 5.63 0.23
CA ASP A 490 14.66 5.92 0.82
C ASP A 490 14.77 6.88 2.01
N VAL A 491 15.75 6.69 2.90
CA VAL A 491 16.07 7.60 4.01
C VAL A 491 16.49 8.97 3.49
N ALA A 492 17.36 9.04 2.48
CA ALA A 492 17.81 10.31 1.90
C ALA A 492 16.67 11.10 1.26
N ARG A 493 15.79 10.42 0.51
CA ARG A 493 14.56 10.98 -0.06
C ARG A 493 13.64 11.52 1.05
N MET A 494 13.50 10.80 2.16
CA MET A 494 12.73 11.27 3.31
C MET A 494 13.33 12.52 3.95
N LEU A 495 14.64 12.55 4.19
CA LEU A 495 15.34 13.71 4.77
C LEU A 495 15.25 14.95 3.88
N ARG A 496 15.31 14.78 2.54
CA ARG A 496 15.11 15.89 1.59
C ARG A 496 13.73 16.52 1.69
N GLN A 497 12.74 15.73 2.06
CA GLN A 497 11.36 16.16 2.18
C GLN A 497 11.02 16.73 3.57
N ALA A 498 11.84 16.41 4.57
CA ALA A 498 11.71 16.90 5.95
C ALA A 498 13.03 17.50 6.46
N PRO A 499 13.63 18.48 5.76
CA PRO A 499 14.95 19.00 6.09
C PRO A 499 15.02 19.73 7.43
N ALA A 500 13.88 20.22 7.96
CA ALA A 500 13.83 20.96 9.21
C ALA A 500 13.55 20.04 10.42
N ALA A 501 12.46 19.28 10.36
CA ALA A 501 12.07 18.39 11.44
C ALA A 501 11.20 17.22 10.96
N LEU A 502 11.49 16.03 11.48
CA LEU A 502 10.62 14.87 11.31
C LEU A 502 9.98 14.48 12.66
N THR A 503 8.64 14.39 12.66
CA THR A 503 7.87 13.89 13.80
C THR A 503 7.40 12.46 13.52
N LEU A 504 7.76 11.52 14.40
CA LEU A 504 7.24 10.16 14.37
C LEU A 504 5.95 10.06 15.19
N VAL A 505 4.87 9.59 14.59
CA VAL A 505 3.55 9.47 15.21
C VAL A 505 3.15 8.01 15.36
N PHE A 506 2.91 7.54 16.59
CA PHE A 506 2.28 6.24 16.86
C PHE A 506 0.76 6.37 16.84
N THR A 507 0.11 5.60 15.97
CA THR A 507 -1.35 5.63 15.80
C THR A 507 -1.91 4.26 15.42
N HIS A 508 -3.22 4.17 15.18
CA HIS A 508 -3.92 2.96 14.77
C HIS A 508 -4.44 3.05 13.32
N ALA A 509 -4.67 1.90 12.68
CA ALA A 509 -5.18 1.82 11.31
C ALA A 509 -6.73 1.73 11.21
N LEU A 510 -7.46 2.14 12.26
CA LEU A 510 -8.94 2.07 12.29
C LEU A 510 -9.61 3.30 11.63
N GLY A 511 -8.80 4.30 11.26
CA GLY A 511 -9.25 5.55 10.64
C GLY A 511 -10.03 6.46 11.59
N GLY A 512 -10.89 7.32 11.02
CA GLY A 512 -11.77 8.20 11.78
C GLY A 512 -11.11 9.49 12.27
N GLY A 513 -11.45 9.93 13.48
CA GLY A 513 -11.06 11.25 14.00
C GLY A 513 -9.55 11.46 14.13
N VAL A 514 -8.80 10.43 14.53
CA VAL A 514 -7.34 10.50 14.66
C VAL A 514 -6.67 10.65 13.29
N GLU A 515 -7.13 9.89 12.29
CA GLU A 515 -6.63 9.99 10.91
C GLU A 515 -6.92 11.37 10.33
N LYS A 516 -8.14 11.90 10.52
CA LYS A 516 -8.48 13.28 10.13
C LYS A 516 -7.55 14.29 10.82
N PHE A 517 -7.37 14.18 12.13
CA PHE A 517 -6.46 15.06 12.89
C PHE A 517 -5.05 15.07 12.29
N LEU A 518 -4.47 13.88 12.04
CA LEU A 518 -3.11 13.77 11.52
C LEU A 518 -2.99 14.31 10.10
N ARG A 519 -4.00 14.08 9.25
CA ARG A 519 -4.05 14.65 7.90
C ARG A 519 -4.15 16.18 7.93
N ASP A 520 -5.08 16.70 8.72
CA ASP A 520 -5.33 18.12 8.88
C ASP A 520 -4.11 18.84 9.47
N ARG A 521 -3.41 18.20 10.40
CA ARG A 521 -2.15 18.69 10.93
C ARG A 521 -1.02 18.63 9.90
N SER A 522 -0.86 17.52 9.19
CA SER A 522 0.16 17.37 8.15
C SER A 522 0.04 18.46 7.08
N ALA A 523 -1.19 18.81 6.70
CA ALA A 523 -1.47 19.88 5.74
C ALA A 523 -1.13 21.30 6.25
N ARG A 524 -0.96 21.49 7.57
CA ARG A 524 -0.65 22.77 8.22
C ARG A 524 0.80 22.85 8.72
N LEU A 525 1.62 21.82 8.47
CA LEU A 525 3.02 21.84 8.88
C LEU A 525 3.79 22.94 8.14
N PRO A 526 4.74 23.62 8.80
CA PRO A 526 5.68 24.51 8.14
C PRO A 526 6.44 23.81 7.00
N SER A 527 6.88 24.59 6.02
CA SER A 527 7.73 24.06 4.95
C SER A 527 9.00 23.44 5.53
N GLY A 528 9.29 22.21 5.10
CA GLY A 528 10.45 21.46 5.56
C GLY A 528 10.20 20.56 6.79
N GLU A 529 9.00 20.56 7.34
CA GLU A 529 8.59 19.60 8.38
C GLU A 529 7.73 18.47 7.81
N ALA A 530 7.79 17.28 8.40
CA ALA A 530 6.92 16.17 8.01
C ALA A 530 6.51 15.28 9.20
N ILE A 531 5.47 14.49 8.97
CA ILE A 531 5.02 13.41 9.86
C ILE A 531 5.29 12.05 9.22
N LEU A 532 5.92 11.17 9.98
CA LEU A 532 6.03 9.74 9.70
C LEU A 532 5.12 8.98 10.66
N ALA A 533 4.13 8.25 10.16
CA ALA A 533 3.20 7.49 10.99
C ALA A 533 3.66 6.03 11.15
N ALA A 534 3.74 5.59 12.40
CA ALA A 534 3.92 4.21 12.82
C ALA A 534 2.57 3.55 13.10
N TYR A 535 2.35 2.38 12.51
CA TYR A 535 1.17 1.54 12.70
C TYR A 535 1.55 0.17 13.27
N PRO A 536 0.70 -0.44 14.12
CA PRO A 536 0.92 -1.76 14.65
C PRO A 536 0.72 -2.84 13.58
N ASP A 537 1.55 -3.88 13.61
CA ASP A 537 1.37 -5.11 12.84
C ASP A 537 0.30 -6.04 13.43
N ASN A 538 0.19 -7.27 12.88
CA ASN A 538 -0.68 -8.32 13.44
C ASN A 538 -0.07 -8.89 14.74
N GLY A 539 -0.22 -8.14 15.83
CA GLY A 539 0.35 -8.44 17.16
C GLY A 539 0.65 -7.14 17.93
N GLY A 540 0.75 -6.01 17.25
CA GLY A 540 1.02 -4.75 17.93
C GLY A 540 2.44 -4.61 18.46
N LYS A 541 3.34 -5.44 17.95
CA LYS A 541 4.78 -5.43 18.27
C LYS A 541 5.60 -4.90 17.10
N GLY A 542 5.14 -5.18 15.89
CA GLY A 542 5.71 -4.68 14.67
C GLY A 542 5.30 -3.24 14.37
N ILE A 543 6.24 -2.46 13.86
CA ILE A 543 6.03 -1.11 13.34
C ILE A 543 6.05 -1.16 11.83
N GLN A 544 5.00 -0.60 11.21
CA GLN A 544 5.00 -0.22 9.81
C GLN A 544 5.05 1.30 9.72
N LEU A 545 6.03 1.82 8.98
CA LEU A 545 6.24 3.25 8.79
C LEU A 545 5.61 3.70 7.47
N HIS A 546 4.73 4.69 7.55
CA HIS A 546 4.08 5.28 6.39
C HIS A 546 4.12 6.80 6.48
N ARG A 547 4.43 7.47 5.38
CA ARG A 547 4.27 8.92 5.30
C ARG A 547 2.84 9.26 4.87
N GLY A 548 2.14 10.05 5.66
CA GLY A 548 0.80 10.53 5.31
C GLY A 548 0.85 11.60 4.21
N GLY A 549 0.07 11.42 3.14
CA GLY A 549 -0.40 12.53 2.28
C GLY A 549 0.54 13.06 1.19
N ALA A 550 1.72 12.47 0.94
CA ALA A 550 2.73 13.09 0.04
C ALA A 550 3.24 12.23 -1.13
N GLY A 551 2.63 11.09 -1.48
CA GLY A 551 3.08 10.28 -2.63
C GLY A 551 4.51 9.71 -2.52
N LEU A 552 5.17 9.84 -1.38
CA LEU A 552 6.49 9.27 -1.10
C LEU A 552 6.36 7.79 -0.73
N ASP A 553 6.80 6.91 -1.63
CA ASP A 553 6.90 5.47 -1.38
C ASP A 553 8.32 5.08 -0.90
N LEU A 554 8.38 4.37 0.23
CA LEU A 554 9.60 3.98 0.95
C LEU A 554 9.67 2.45 1.15
N PRO A 555 9.62 1.64 0.07
CA PRO A 555 9.44 0.19 0.17
C PRO A 555 10.65 -0.53 0.76
N ASN A 556 11.81 0.11 0.87
CA ASN A 556 13.02 -0.49 1.40
C ASN A 556 13.22 -0.22 2.90
N ILE A 557 12.39 0.62 3.54
CA ILE A 557 12.37 0.74 4.99
C ILE A 557 11.67 -0.50 5.57
N PRO A 558 12.34 -1.32 6.40
CA PRO A 558 11.74 -2.54 6.95
C PRO A 558 10.63 -2.22 7.95
N SER A 559 9.77 -3.20 8.19
CA SER A 559 9.02 -3.25 9.43
C SER A 559 9.94 -3.68 10.57
N PHE A 560 9.69 -3.20 11.78
CA PHE A 560 10.50 -3.50 12.96
C PHE A 560 9.67 -4.21 14.02
N ASP A 561 10.07 -5.40 14.48
CA ASP A 561 9.53 -5.93 15.74
C ASP A 561 10.28 -5.26 16.89
N LEU A 562 9.65 -4.34 17.60
CA LEU A 562 10.34 -3.62 18.64
C LEU A 562 10.87 -4.52 19.79
N ASP A 563 10.38 -5.76 19.96
CA ASP A 563 10.94 -6.67 20.98
C ASP A 563 12.33 -7.19 20.55
N ALA A 564 12.54 -7.37 19.24
CA ALA A 564 13.77 -7.93 18.67
C ALA A 564 14.70 -6.85 18.08
N ASP A 565 14.12 -5.78 17.55
CA ASP A 565 14.77 -4.81 16.66
C ASP A 565 14.87 -3.40 17.29
N GLU A 566 14.71 -3.25 18.60
CA GLU A 566 14.71 -1.94 19.29
C GLU A 566 15.92 -1.07 18.91
N GLY A 567 17.12 -1.66 18.87
CA GLY A 567 18.35 -0.95 18.52
C GLY A 567 18.41 -0.53 17.04
N ALA A 568 17.93 -1.38 16.13
CA ALA A 568 17.88 -1.06 14.70
C ALA A 568 16.84 0.04 14.42
N PHE A 569 15.70 -0.01 15.13
CA PHE A 569 14.69 1.03 15.05
C PHE A 569 15.23 2.37 15.58
N ALA A 570 15.89 2.37 16.75
CA ALA A 570 16.52 3.56 17.30
C ALA A 570 17.57 4.17 16.35
N ALA A 571 18.42 3.34 15.73
CA ALA A 571 19.39 3.79 14.75
C ALA A 571 18.71 4.46 13.53
N LEU A 572 17.62 3.88 13.03
CA LEU A 572 16.83 4.49 11.95
C LEU A 572 16.24 5.85 12.37
N LEU A 573 15.75 6.01 13.60
CA LEU A 573 15.21 7.29 14.07
C LEU A 573 16.29 8.38 14.09
N VAL A 574 17.51 8.03 14.50
CA VAL A 574 18.67 8.93 14.46
C VAL A 574 19.04 9.27 13.01
N GLU A 575 19.11 8.28 12.11
CA GLU A 575 19.39 8.51 10.69
C GLU A 575 18.35 9.40 10.01
N LEU A 576 17.08 9.22 10.35
CA LEU A 576 15.96 10.01 9.85
C LEU A 576 15.85 11.40 10.49
N ASN A 577 16.75 11.76 11.40
CA ASN A 577 16.71 13.01 12.17
C ASN A 577 15.32 13.25 12.80
N VAL A 578 14.75 12.21 13.40
CA VAL A 578 13.49 12.33 14.14
C VAL A 578 13.73 13.22 15.34
N THR A 579 13.03 14.34 15.41
CA THR A 579 13.19 15.33 16.48
C THR A 579 12.11 15.22 17.55
N ARG A 580 11.00 14.54 17.24
CA ARG A 580 9.84 14.41 18.11
C ARG A 580 9.14 13.08 17.90
N ILE A 581 8.68 12.48 18.99
CA ILE A 581 7.78 11.33 18.98
C ILE A 581 6.43 11.74 19.56
N GLU A 582 5.34 11.27 18.98
CA GLU A 582 3.99 11.56 19.46
C GLU A 582 3.15 10.28 19.46
N VAL A 583 2.39 10.08 20.53
CA VAL A 583 1.48 8.94 20.66
C VAL A 583 0.05 9.47 20.58
N HIS A 584 -0.61 9.18 19.48
CA HIS A 584 -1.99 9.56 19.22
C HIS A 584 -3.00 8.46 19.56
N SER A 585 -2.53 7.21 19.59
CA SER A 585 -3.33 6.07 20.04
C SER A 585 -2.43 4.90 20.37
N THR A 586 -2.81 4.18 21.43
CA THR A 586 -2.22 2.90 21.84
C THR A 586 -3.10 1.71 21.44
N ALA A 587 -4.28 1.93 20.85
CA ALA A 587 -5.14 0.87 20.36
C ALA A 587 -4.41 0.01 19.31
N GLY A 588 -4.47 -1.31 19.47
CA GLY A 588 -3.76 -2.28 18.63
C GLY A 588 -2.27 -2.44 18.95
N TRP A 589 -1.68 -1.65 19.84
CA TRP A 589 -0.29 -1.80 20.28
C TRP A 589 -0.18 -2.68 21.53
N SER A 590 0.93 -3.40 21.65
CA SER A 590 1.25 -4.11 22.89
C SER A 590 1.59 -3.13 24.01
N VAL A 591 1.22 -3.46 25.26
CA VAL A 591 1.60 -2.67 26.44
C VAL A 591 3.11 -2.56 26.63
N SER A 592 3.90 -3.47 26.04
CA SER A 592 5.36 -3.37 26.05
C SER A 592 5.88 -2.13 25.31
N LEU A 593 5.11 -1.59 24.36
CA LEU A 593 5.45 -0.34 23.66
C LEU A 593 5.75 0.80 24.64
N PHE A 594 5.04 0.88 25.77
CA PHE A 594 5.17 2.02 26.69
C PHE A 594 6.55 2.04 27.35
N GLU A 595 7.06 0.87 27.74
CA GLU A 595 8.42 0.76 28.26
C GLU A 595 9.46 1.03 27.19
N LYS A 596 9.21 0.62 25.94
CA LYS A 596 10.12 0.85 24.83
C LYS A 596 10.19 2.31 24.41
N LEU A 597 9.07 3.02 24.33
CA LEU A 597 9.05 4.47 24.08
C LEU A 597 9.87 5.23 25.14
N ARG A 598 9.83 4.76 26.38
CA ARG A 598 10.69 5.30 27.45
C ARG A 598 12.17 5.02 27.20
N ARG A 599 12.54 3.80 26.80
CA ARG A 599 13.95 3.43 26.48
C ARG A 599 14.47 4.06 25.20
N LEU A 600 13.61 4.30 24.21
CA LEU A 600 13.97 4.99 22.97
C LEU A 600 14.48 6.40 23.24
N LYS A 601 13.96 7.08 24.28
CA LYS A 601 14.52 8.36 24.74
C LYS A 601 15.98 8.21 25.17
N ASP A 602 16.32 7.13 25.87
CA ASP A 602 17.68 6.90 26.37
C ASP A 602 18.66 6.62 25.22
N SER A 603 18.21 5.97 24.14
CA SER A 603 19.04 5.64 22.97
C SER A 603 19.09 6.70 21.88
N THR A 604 18.03 7.50 21.72
CA THR A 604 17.91 8.51 20.63
C THR A 604 17.98 9.95 21.13
N GLY A 605 17.79 10.19 22.43
CA GLY A 605 17.58 11.53 23.01
C GLY A 605 16.19 12.11 22.76
N VAL A 606 15.34 11.45 21.96
CA VAL A 606 14.03 11.96 21.55
C VAL A 606 12.97 11.59 22.59
N SER A 607 12.33 12.61 23.16
CA SER A 607 11.20 12.40 24.07
C SER A 607 9.89 12.27 23.31
N TYR A 608 8.90 11.63 23.93
CA TYR A 608 7.56 11.50 23.35
C TYR A 608 6.51 12.36 24.08
N ASP A 609 5.51 12.81 23.32
CA ASP A 609 4.29 13.43 23.83
C ASP A 609 3.09 12.50 23.63
N VAL A 610 2.04 12.69 24.43
CA VAL A 610 0.80 11.90 24.34
C VAL A 610 -0.38 12.82 24.03
N HIS A 611 -1.12 12.51 22.97
CA HIS A 611 -2.36 13.18 22.61
C HIS A 611 -3.55 12.27 22.94
N LEU A 612 -4.42 12.73 23.84
CA LEU A 612 -5.56 11.98 24.36
C LEU A 612 -6.75 12.05 23.39
N HIS A 613 -6.73 11.22 22.35
CA HIS A 613 -7.84 11.12 21.39
C HIS A 613 -8.99 10.24 21.90
N ASP A 614 -8.75 9.44 22.93
CA ASP A 614 -9.70 8.49 23.48
C ASP A 614 -9.48 8.24 24.98
N TYR A 615 -10.32 7.40 25.59
CA TYR A 615 -10.24 7.09 27.03
C TYR A 615 -9.52 5.77 27.33
N THR A 616 -8.65 5.31 26.42
CA THR A 616 -7.88 4.08 26.62
C THR A 616 -7.07 4.15 27.92
N ALA A 617 -6.51 5.30 28.28
CA ALA A 617 -5.80 5.47 29.55
C ALA A 617 -6.67 5.22 30.80
N ILE A 618 -7.96 5.53 30.72
CA ILE A 618 -8.90 5.35 31.83
C ILE A 618 -9.45 3.92 31.86
N CYS A 619 -9.75 3.35 30.69
CA CYS A 619 -10.44 2.07 30.52
C CYS A 619 -10.10 1.41 29.19
N PRO A 620 -9.78 0.10 29.17
CA PRO A 620 -9.43 -0.61 27.93
C PRO A 620 -10.60 -0.73 26.93
N GLN A 621 -11.85 -0.46 27.34
CA GLN A 621 -13.00 -0.39 26.41
C GLN A 621 -13.03 0.88 25.54
N ILE A 622 -12.19 1.88 25.84
CA ILE A 622 -12.00 3.15 25.10
C ILE A 622 -13.21 4.11 25.15
N THR A 623 -14.44 3.60 25.21
CA THR A 623 -15.68 4.39 25.06
C THR A 623 -16.39 4.73 26.38
N LEU A 624 -15.93 4.20 27.53
CA LEU A 624 -16.60 4.37 28.84
C LEU A 624 -18.09 3.97 28.84
N ILE A 625 -18.46 2.95 28.05
CA ILE A 625 -19.82 2.39 27.97
C ILE A 625 -19.87 1.04 28.69
N ASP A 626 -20.89 0.81 29.51
CA ASP A 626 -21.08 -0.47 30.20
C ASP A 626 -21.93 -1.46 29.37
N GLN A 627 -22.49 -2.48 30.03
CA GLN A 627 -23.31 -3.51 29.39
C GLN A 627 -24.70 -3.02 28.94
N SER A 628 -25.19 -1.90 29.48
CA SER A 628 -26.44 -1.27 29.07
C SER A 628 -26.32 -0.58 27.70
N GLY A 629 -25.10 -0.37 27.22
CA GLY A 629 -24.84 0.30 25.94
C GLY A 629 -24.72 1.82 26.04
N VAL A 630 -24.81 2.40 27.23
CA VAL A 630 -24.63 3.85 27.47
C VAL A 630 -23.47 4.14 28.43
N TYR A 631 -23.13 5.42 28.57
CA TYR A 631 -22.07 5.91 29.45
C TYR A 631 -22.24 5.39 30.88
N CYS A 632 -21.20 4.76 31.42
CA CYS A 632 -21.27 4.00 32.67
C CYS A 632 -21.22 4.86 33.95
N GLY A 633 -21.09 6.18 33.84
CA GLY A 633 -20.91 7.05 34.99
C GLY A 633 -19.56 6.93 35.70
N GLU A 634 -18.58 6.22 35.10
CA GLU A 634 -17.25 6.03 35.64
C GLU A 634 -17.24 5.42 37.07
N PRO A 635 -17.72 4.17 37.23
CA PRO A 635 -17.95 3.59 38.55
C PRO A 635 -16.64 3.18 39.25
N GLY A 636 -16.75 2.73 40.50
CA GLY A 636 -15.59 2.25 41.27
C GLY A 636 -14.93 0.99 40.69
N VAL A 637 -13.71 0.70 41.17
CA VAL A 637 -12.83 -0.39 40.69
C VAL A 637 -13.56 -1.73 40.55
N ALA A 638 -14.26 -2.17 41.60
CA ALA A 638 -14.95 -3.47 41.60
C ALA A 638 -16.04 -3.59 40.52
N ALA A 639 -16.71 -2.49 40.18
CA ALA A 639 -17.71 -2.48 39.11
C ALA A 639 -17.05 -2.49 37.73
N CYS A 640 -15.94 -1.76 37.56
CA CYS A 640 -15.14 -1.81 36.33
C CYS A 640 -14.62 -3.23 36.06
N ASP A 641 -14.03 -3.90 37.05
CA ASP A 641 -13.47 -5.25 36.88
C ASP A 641 -14.56 -6.25 36.43
N ARG A 642 -15.75 -6.20 37.04
CA ARG A 642 -16.90 -6.99 36.59
C ARG A 642 -17.32 -6.67 35.15
N CYS A 643 -17.36 -5.38 34.79
CA CYS A 643 -17.69 -4.95 33.43
C CYS A 643 -16.68 -5.46 32.39
N LEU A 644 -15.40 -5.44 32.72
CA LEU A 644 -14.32 -5.94 31.86
C LEU A 644 -14.41 -7.47 31.66
N LEU A 645 -14.66 -8.22 32.74
CA LEU A 645 -14.84 -9.67 32.69
C LEU A 645 -16.03 -10.10 31.81
N ALA A 646 -17.05 -9.27 31.70
CA ALA A 646 -18.23 -9.56 30.88
C ALA A 646 -18.00 -9.40 29.36
N LYS A 647 -16.88 -8.80 28.93
CA LYS A 647 -16.63 -8.46 27.51
C LYS A 647 -15.24 -8.87 27.00
N PRO A 648 -14.78 -10.12 27.21
CA PRO A 648 -13.42 -10.53 26.88
C PRO A 648 -13.10 -10.42 25.38
N ASP A 649 -14.05 -10.74 24.50
CA ASP A 649 -13.81 -10.75 23.04
C ASP A 649 -13.66 -9.33 22.47
N ARG A 650 -14.44 -8.36 22.98
CA ARG A 650 -14.31 -6.95 22.61
C ARG A 650 -12.98 -6.37 23.07
N LEU A 651 -12.51 -6.74 24.25
CA LEU A 651 -11.22 -6.27 24.75
C LEU A 651 -10.06 -6.84 23.93
N ARG A 652 -10.14 -8.11 23.53
CA ARG A 652 -9.15 -8.74 22.64
C ARG A 652 -9.16 -8.16 21.21
N SER A 653 -10.27 -7.64 20.72
CA SER A 653 -10.29 -6.99 19.40
C SER A 653 -9.58 -5.62 19.41
N ILE A 654 -9.61 -4.93 20.55
CA ILE A 654 -8.97 -3.62 20.74
C ILE A 654 -7.49 -3.79 21.13
N HIS A 655 -7.22 -4.75 22.01
CA HIS A 655 -5.90 -5.03 22.60
C HIS A 655 -5.56 -6.52 22.42
N PRO A 656 -5.21 -6.97 21.20
CA PRO A 656 -5.02 -8.39 20.88
C PRO A 656 -3.92 -9.07 21.69
N ASP A 657 -2.87 -8.32 22.04
CA ASP A 657 -1.68 -8.82 22.74
C ASP A 657 -1.61 -8.40 24.21
N ALA A 658 -2.64 -7.73 24.73
CA ALA A 658 -2.66 -7.37 26.15
C ALA A 658 -2.87 -8.62 27.02
N ASP A 659 -2.06 -8.74 28.07
CA ASP A 659 -2.22 -9.79 29.07
C ASP A 659 -3.66 -9.77 29.60
N ARG A 660 -4.27 -10.95 29.70
CA ARG A 660 -5.60 -11.14 30.28
C ARG A 660 -5.70 -10.51 31.66
N PHE A 661 -4.60 -10.49 32.43
CA PHE A 661 -4.52 -9.79 33.70
C PHE A 661 -4.87 -8.30 33.56
N PHE A 662 -4.24 -7.57 32.64
CA PHE A 662 -4.52 -6.15 32.41
C PHE A 662 -5.92 -5.90 31.85
N LEU A 663 -6.44 -6.82 31.05
CA LEU A 663 -7.80 -6.72 30.49
C LEU A 663 -8.90 -7.07 31.49
N THR A 664 -8.57 -7.53 32.70
CA THR A 664 -9.55 -7.88 33.74
C THR A 664 -9.32 -7.16 35.07
N ASN A 665 -8.29 -6.32 35.15
CA ASN A 665 -7.92 -5.56 36.33
C ASN A 665 -7.71 -4.09 35.98
N ILE A 666 -8.72 -3.27 36.26
CA ILE A 666 -8.71 -1.84 35.92
C ILE A 666 -7.63 -1.07 36.68
N ARG A 667 -7.24 -1.52 37.88
CA ARG A 667 -6.18 -0.86 38.66
C ARG A 667 -4.83 -1.05 37.98
N ALA A 668 -4.50 -2.29 37.61
CA ALA A 668 -3.25 -2.59 36.92
C ALA A 668 -3.17 -1.88 35.57
N TRP A 669 -4.29 -1.80 34.84
CA TRP A 669 -4.41 -1.04 33.60
C TRP A 669 -4.06 0.44 33.81
N ARG A 670 -4.73 1.09 34.76
CA ARG A 670 -4.50 2.51 35.06
C ARG A 670 -3.09 2.76 35.58
N GLU A 671 -2.51 1.87 36.38
CA GLU A 671 -1.14 2.00 36.90
C GLU A 671 -0.07 1.98 35.78
N ILE A 672 -0.27 1.17 34.75
CA ILE A 672 0.62 1.18 33.57
C ILE A 672 0.50 2.49 32.80
N TYR A 673 -0.73 2.96 32.55
CA TYR A 673 -0.93 4.25 31.88
C TYR A 673 -0.44 5.42 32.71
N HIS A 674 -0.55 5.36 34.03
CA HIS A 674 -0.05 6.39 34.92
C HIS A 674 1.47 6.56 34.75
N ARG A 675 2.22 5.46 34.81
CA ARG A 675 3.67 5.47 34.56
C ARG A 675 4.04 5.96 33.16
N PHE A 676 3.27 5.56 32.15
CA PHE A 676 3.47 5.98 30.77
C PHE A 676 3.23 7.49 30.60
N LEU A 677 2.11 8.02 31.10
CA LEU A 677 1.78 9.44 31.01
C LEU A 677 2.76 10.31 31.80
N LEU A 678 3.16 9.89 33.01
CA LEU A 678 4.15 10.61 33.82
C LEU A 678 5.55 10.65 33.17
N ALA A 679 5.92 9.64 32.40
CA ALA A 679 7.21 9.58 31.72
C ALA A 679 7.23 10.39 30.40
N SER A 680 6.06 10.80 29.89
CA SER A 680 5.96 11.63 28.69
C SER A 680 6.46 13.06 28.94
N ARG A 681 6.89 13.74 27.89
CA ARG A 681 7.27 15.16 27.98
C ARG A 681 6.06 16.07 28.15
N SER A 682 4.95 15.75 27.47
CA SER A 682 3.70 16.48 27.60
C SER A 682 2.50 15.58 27.29
N VAL A 683 1.38 15.88 27.97
CA VAL A 683 0.08 15.25 27.71
C VAL A 683 -0.90 16.33 27.26
N VAL A 684 -1.56 16.09 26.13
CA VAL A 684 -2.47 17.04 25.48
C VAL A 684 -3.87 16.43 25.39
N ALA A 685 -4.86 17.13 25.90
CA ALA A 685 -6.27 16.80 25.77
C ALA A 685 -6.97 17.74 24.78
N PRO A 686 -7.88 17.23 23.93
CA PRO A 686 -8.60 18.06 22.95
C PRO A 686 -9.74 18.91 23.54
N SER A 687 -10.11 18.69 24.79
CA SER A 687 -11.19 19.40 25.49
C SER A 687 -10.96 19.43 27.00
N GLU A 688 -11.62 20.38 27.67
CA GLU A 688 -11.60 20.47 29.14
C GLU A 688 -12.25 19.25 29.79
N ASP A 689 -13.34 18.74 29.21
CA ASP A 689 -13.99 17.51 29.67
C ASP A 689 -13.04 16.31 29.65
N THR A 690 -12.27 16.14 28.57
CA THR A 690 -11.26 15.08 28.48
C THR A 690 -10.19 15.24 29.57
N ARG A 691 -9.66 16.47 29.74
CA ARG A 691 -8.69 16.77 30.81
C ARG A 691 -9.25 16.40 32.19
N ARG A 692 -10.45 16.89 32.52
CA ARG A 692 -11.12 16.69 33.81
C ARG A 692 -11.29 15.20 34.13
N ARG A 693 -11.74 14.40 33.16
CA ARG A 693 -11.92 12.95 33.31
C ARG A 693 -10.61 12.23 33.54
N VAL A 694 -9.57 12.54 32.75
CA VAL A 694 -8.27 11.88 32.89
C VAL A 694 -7.61 12.27 34.23
N ARG A 695 -7.67 13.56 34.63
CA ARG A 695 -7.13 14.03 35.93
C ARG A 695 -7.79 13.39 37.15
N LYS A 696 -9.05 12.95 37.06
CA LYS A 696 -9.73 12.20 38.12
C LYS A 696 -8.97 10.91 38.48
N TYR A 697 -8.30 10.30 37.52
CA TYR A 697 -7.54 9.06 37.71
C TYR A 697 -6.03 9.29 37.84
N PHE A 698 -5.52 10.38 37.27
CA PHE A 698 -4.09 10.73 37.24
C PHE A 698 -3.90 12.20 37.67
N PRO A 699 -4.08 12.53 38.95
CA PRO A 699 -4.16 13.92 39.43
C PRO A 699 -2.83 14.68 39.34
N ASP A 700 -1.72 13.95 39.32
CA ASP A 700 -0.32 14.40 39.26
C ASP A 700 0.21 14.51 37.82
N VAL A 701 -0.53 14.03 36.82
CA VAL A 701 -0.19 14.23 35.41
C VAL A 701 -0.66 15.62 34.98
N GLU A 702 0.28 16.46 34.52
CA GLU A 702 -0.04 17.75 33.92
C GLU A 702 -0.63 17.55 32.52
N ILE A 703 -1.82 18.08 32.29
CA ILE A 703 -2.55 17.94 31.02
C ILE A 703 -2.90 19.32 30.48
N ARG A 704 -2.36 19.64 29.31
CA ARG A 704 -2.69 20.86 28.56
C ARG A 704 -3.90 20.62 27.68
N VAL A 705 -4.81 21.60 27.62
CA VAL A 705 -5.94 21.56 26.69
C VAL A 705 -5.54 22.24 25.39
N GLU A 706 -5.62 21.53 24.27
CA GLU A 706 -5.41 22.05 22.93
C GLU A 706 -6.48 21.46 21.99
N PRO A 707 -7.51 22.23 21.64
CA PRO A 707 -8.53 21.82 20.67
C PRO A 707 -7.93 21.42 19.33
N HIS A 708 -8.57 20.48 18.61
CA HIS A 708 -8.11 20.12 17.27
C HIS A 708 -8.16 21.34 16.33
N PRO A 709 -7.19 21.45 15.39
CA PRO A 709 -7.17 22.54 14.43
C PRO A 709 -8.30 22.39 13.42
N GLU A 710 -9.15 23.42 13.31
CA GLU A 710 -10.27 23.46 12.39
C GLU A 710 -10.32 24.83 11.69
N ASP A 711 -10.57 24.84 10.38
CA ASP A 711 -10.81 26.07 9.64
C ASP A 711 -12.22 26.55 9.95
N ARG A 712 -12.35 27.54 10.84
CA ARG A 712 -13.64 28.17 11.14
C ARG A 712 -14.06 29.08 9.99
N GLN A 713 -14.55 28.49 8.90
CA GLN A 713 -15.32 29.22 7.89
C GLN A 713 -16.79 29.10 8.24
N THR A 714 -17.34 30.13 8.89
CA THR A 714 -18.78 30.27 9.06
C THR A 714 -19.38 30.58 7.69
N GLN A 715 -20.12 29.65 7.09
CA GLN A 715 -20.98 30.01 5.97
C GLN A 715 -22.12 30.87 6.53
N SER A 716 -22.52 31.91 5.78
CA SER A 716 -23.67 32.74 6.14
C SER A 716 -24.87 31.82 6.39
N GLY A 717 -25.47 31.92 7.58
CA GLY A 717 -26.49 30.98 8.04
C GLY A 717 -27.55 30.75 6.97
N ILE A 718 -27.78 29.50 6.62
CA ILE A 718 -28.80 29.13 5.64
C ILE A 718 -30.16 29.56 6.20
N ALA A 719 -30.86 30.46 5.51
CA ALA A 719 -32.23 30.81 5.85
C ALA A 719 -33.12 29.56 5.70
N ARG A 720 -33.63 29.03 6.82
CA ARG A 720 -34.44 27.81 6.82
C ARG A 720 -35.92 28.17 6.78
N THR A 721 -36.60 27.78 5.70
CA THR A 721 -38.06 27.80 5.62
C THR A 721 -38.62 26.53 6.24
N TYR A 722 -39.31 26.67 7.36
CA TYR A 722 -40.09 25.60 7.98
C TYR A 722 -41.39 25.44 7.19
N THR A 723 -41.62 24.24 6.64
CA THR A 723 -42.86 23.90 5.92
C THR A 723 -43.77 23.07 6.81
N ASP A 724 -45.08 23.10 6.58
CA ASP A 724 -46.02 22.17 7.20
C ASP A 724 -45.62 20.72 6.85
N GLY A 725 -45.17 19.95 7.85
CA GLY A 725 -44.64 18.59 7.66
C GLY A 725 -43.92 18.03 8.90
N PRO A 726 -43.44 16.77 8.85
CA PRO A 726 -42.71 16.17 9.95
C PRO A 726 -41.36 16.86 10.20
N VAL A 727 -41.00 17.00 11.47
CA VAL A 727 -39.69 17.49 11.90
C VAL A 727 -38.62 16.48 11.50
N LYS A 728 -37.69 16.94 10.67
CA LYS A 728 -36.54 16.17 10.18
C LYS A 728 -35.30 16.37 11.04
N VAL A 729 -34.86 15.29 11.68
CA VAL A 729 -33.70 15.23 12.57
C VAL A 729 -32.53 14.57 11.84
N ALA A 730 -31.45 15.30 11.61
CA ALA A 730 -30.24 14.77 10.99
C ALA A 730 -29.23 14.28 12.03
N VAL A 731 -28.52 13.20 11.71
CA VAL A 731 -27.38 12.68 12.47
C VAL A 731 -26.22 12.51 11.51
N ILE A 732 -25.06 13.12 11.80
CA ILE A 732 -23.94 13.20 10.86
C ILE A 732 -22.84 12.22 11.26
N GLY A 733 -22.37 11.41 10.31
CA GLY A 733 -21.14 10.61 10.41
C GLY A 733 -21.35 9.09 10.38
N ALA A 734 -20.35 8.37 10.90
CA ALA A 734 -20.39 6.91 11.07
C ALA A 734 -21.08 6.57 12.39
N ILE A 735 -22.35 6.18 12.34
CA ILE A 735 -23.19 6.01 13.53
C ILE A 735 -23.19 4.55 13.95
N GLY A 736 -22.25 4.19 14.82
CA GLY A 736 -22.18 2.89 15.49
C GLY A 736 -22.90 2.89 16.86
N PRO A 737 -22.79 1.78 17.62
CA PRO A 737 -23.46 1.66 18.92
C PRO A 737 -23.07 2.75 19.92
N HIS A 738 -21.78 3.10 19.99
CA HIS A 738 -21.27 4.16 20.87
C HIS A 738 -21.69 5.57 20.44
N LYS A 739 -22.04 5.75 19.16
CA LYS A 739 -22.61 6.97 18.61
C LYS A 739 -24.14 6.99 18.69
N GLY A 740 -24.78 6.01 19.33
CA GLY A 740 -26.22 5.97 19.57
C GLY A 740 -27.08 5.40 18.45
N SER A 741 -26.55 4.50 17.61
CA SER A 741 -27.35 3.86 16.55
C SER A 741 -28.61 3.14 17.08
N ASN A 742 -28.47 2.41 18.19
CA ASN A 742 -29.61 1.77 18.85
C ASN A 742 -30.66 2.77 19.38
N LEU A 743 -30.21 3.85 20.02
CA LEU A 743 -31.10 4.91 20.50
C LEU A 743 -31.89 5.53 19.34
N LEU A 744 -31.20 5.83 18.22
CA LEU A 744 -31.82 6.38 17.02
C LEU A 744 -32.88 5.43 16.43
N LEU A 745 -32.57 4.14 16.37
CA LEU A 745 -33.50 3.11 15.90
C LEU A 745 -34.75 3.03 16.77
N GLU A 746 -34.59 3.05 18.10
CA GLU A 746 -35.72 3.00 19.04
C GLU A 746 -36.54 4.30 19.01
N CYS A 747 -35.91 5.46 18.83
CA CYS A 747 -36.63 6.72 18.60
C CYS A 747 -37.48 6.67 17.32
N ALA A 748 -36.92 6.15 16.22
CA ALA A 748 -37.65 6.00 14.96
C ALA A 748 -38.85 5.06 15.09
N ARG A 749 -38.67 3.90 15.76
CA ARG A 749 -39.74 2.93 16.05
C ARG A 749 -40.82 3.52 16.95
N ASP A 750 -40.43 4.22 18.00
CA ASP A 750 -41.35 4.89 18.91
C ASP A 750 -42.18 5.97 18.19
N ALA A 751 -41.55 6.80 17.36
CA ALA A 751 -42.24 7.82 16.59
C ALA A 751 -43.32 7.22 15.68
N LEU A 752 -43.05 6.09 15.01
CA LEU A 752 -44.07 5.39 14.22
C LEU A 752 -45.19 4.82 15.08
N ARG A 753 -44.86 4.16 16.21
CA ARG A 753 -45.87 3.59 17.11
C ARG A 753 -46.83 4.64 17.65
N ARG A 754 -46.34 5.84 17.93
CA ARG A 754 -47.11 6.95 18.49
C ARG A 754 -47.59 7.96 17.44
N SER A 755 -47.34 7.69 16.15
CA SER A 755 -47.68 8.59 15.04
C SER A 755 -47.15 10.02 15.22
N LEU A 756 -45.94 10.16 15.76
CA LEU A 756 -45.29 11.45 15.95
C LEU A 756 -44.78 12.02 14.62
N PRO A 757 -44.78 13.34 14.44
CA PRO A 757 -44.30 13.99 13.23
C PRO A 757 -42.77 14.08 13.22
N LEU A 758 -42.07 12.94 13.32
CA LEU A 758 -40.60 12.85 13.34
C LEU A 758 -40.06 11.96 12.22
N GLU A 759 -39.13 12.51 11.45
CA GLU A 759 -38.30 11.78 10.50
C GLU A 759 -36.81 11.92 10.87
N PHE A 760 -36.06 10.84 10.71
CA PHE A 760 -34.64 10.77 11.03
C PHE A 760 -33.83 10.48 9.77
N VAL A 761 -32.67 11.13 9.64
CA VAL A 761 -31.72 10.86 8.57
C VAL A 761 -30.30 10.77 9.08
N VAL A 762 -29.65 9.64 8.83
CA VAL A 762 -28.21 9.48 9.00
C VAL A 762 -27.53 9.97 7.74
N VAL A 763 -26.91 11.14 7.82
CA VAL A 763 -25.98 11.64 6.81
C VAL A 763 -24.65 10.94 7.04
N GLY A 764 -24.42 9.84 6.33
CA GLY A 764 -23.30 8.92 6.57
C GLY A 764 -23.75 7.46 6.51
N TYR A 765 -23.10 6.61 7.31
CA TYR A 765 -23.42 5.17 7.39
C TYR A 765 -23.59 4.72 8.84
N THR A 766 -24.22 3.57 9.03
CA THR A 766 -24.55 3.01 10.35
C THR A 766 -24.21 1.52 10.41
N ASP A 767 -24.10 0.97 11.62
CA ASP A 767 -23.95 -0.48 11.84
C ASP A 767 -25.27 -1.25 11.68
N LEU A 768 -26.40 -0.55 11.59
CA LEU A 768 -27.72 -1.14 11.41
C LEU A 768 -27.94 -1.68 9.99
N ASP A 769 -28.73 -2.75 9.87
CA ASP A 769 -29.14 -3.29 8.57
C ASP A 769 -30.16 -2.36 7.90
N VAL A 770 -29.68 -1.65 6.87
CA VAL A 770 -30.44 -0.67 6.09
C VAL A 770 -31.71 -1.26 5.47
N GLN A 771 -31.76 -2.55 5.19
CA GLN A 771 -32.95 -3.20 4.62
C GLN A 771 -34.10 -3.35 5.62
N THR A 772 -33.80 -3.25 6.91
CA THR A 772 -34.76 -3.47 8.01
C THR A 772 -35.11 -2.20 8.77
N LEU A 773 -34.63 -1.05 8.31
CA LEU A 773 -34.85 0.22 8.97
C LEU A 773 -36.33 0.65 8.90
N PRO A 774 -36.85 1.29 9.96
CA PRO A 774 -38.15 1.95 9.92
C PRO A 774 -38.24 2.95 8.76
N PRO A 775 -39.40 3.10 8.10
CA PRO A 775 -39.56 4.00 6.95
C PRO A 775 -39.25 5.48 7.24
N ASN A 776 -39.32 5.89 8.51
CA ASN A 776 -38.97 7.25 8.96
C ASN A 776 -37.48 7.39 9.37
N LEU A 777 -36.62 6.40 9.11
CA LEU A 777 -35.18 6.46 9.34
C LEU A 777 -34.42 6.15 8.04
N LYS A 778 -33.78 7.18 7.47
CA LYS A 778 -33.04 7.08 6.20
C LYS A 778 -31.52 7.12 6.44
N VAL A 779 -30.75 6.52 5.53
CA VAL A 779 -29.28 6.53 5.55
C VAL A 779 -28.77 6.95 4.17
N THR A 780 -27.94 7.98 4.09
CA THR A 780 -27.48 8.54 2.80
C THR A 780 -26.28 7.80 2.21
N GLY A 781 -25.52 7.07 3.03
CA GLY A 781 -24.23 6.49 2.65
C GLY A 781 -23.05 7.40 2.96
N ARG A 782 -21.84 6.90 2.68
CA ARG A 782 -20.58 7.65 2.84
C ARG A 782 -20.58 8.91 1.98
N TYR A 783 -19.93 9.95 2.48
CA TYR A 783 -19.81 11.27 1.85
C TYR A 783 -18.36 11.75 1.91
N GLU A 784 -18.01 12.70 1.05
CA GLU A 784 -16.82 13.55 1.21
C GLU A 784 -17.16 14.78 2.06
N GLU A 785 -16.18 15.30 2.82
CA GLU A 785 -16.42 16.37 3.82
C GLU A 785 -17.07 17.63 3.21
N HIS A 786 -16.70 17.98 1.97
CA HIS A 786 -17.26 19.12 1.24
C HIS A 786 -18.71 18.92 0.79
N GLU A 787 -19.21 17.68 0.76
CA GLU A 787 -20.58 17.36 0.33
C GLU A 787 -21.59 17.47 1.48
N VAL A 788 -21.14 17.35 2.74
CA VAL A 788 -22.04 17.16 3.90
C VAL A 788 -23.09 18.25 4.01
N ILE A 789 -22.69 19.52 3.82
CA ILE A 789 -23.60 20.67 3.89
C ILE A 789 -24.69 20.54 2.82
N SER A 790 -24.31 20.27 1.58
CA SER A 790 -25.26 20.07 0.48
C SER A 790 -26.18 18.86 0.67
N ILE A 791 -25.72 17.82 1.38
CA ILE A 791 -26.56 16.66 1.72
C ILE A 791 -27.58 17.08 2.78
N LEU A 792 -27.15 17.76 3.86
CA LEU A 792 -28.05 18.25 4.90
C LEU A 792 -29.14 19.17 4.33
N GLU A 793 -28.78 20.06 3.40
CA GLU A 793 -29.71 20.91 2.67
C GLU A 793 -30.71 20.09 1.85
N ARG A 794 -30.25 19.13 1.04
CA ARG A 794 -31.12 18.25 0.23
C ARG A 794 -32.08 17.40 1.07
N GLN A 795 -31.71 17.08 2.31
CA GLN A 795 -32.60 16.36 3.23
C GLN A 795 -33.64 17.26 3.90
N ASN A 796 -33.54 18.59 3.77
CA ASN A 796 -34.34 19.58 4.50
C ASN A 796 -34.31 19.32 6.02
N ALA A 797 -33.13 19.06 6.59
CA ALA A 797 -33.00 18.86 8.03
C ALA A 797 -33.36 20.13 8.79
N HIS A 798 -34.04 20.00 9.93
CA HIS A 798 -34.40 21.13 10.80
C HIS A 798 -33.39 21.29 11.95
N VAL A 799 -32.90 20.15 12.44
CA VAL A 799 -32.01 20.05 13.59
C VAL A 799 -30.98 18.97 13.35
N VAL A 800 -29.82 19.11 13.97
CA VAL A 800 -28.83 18.04 14.05
C VAL A 800 -28.84 17.45 15.46
N LEU A 801 -29.10 16.15 15.57
CA LEU A 801 -28.95 15.37 16.79
C LEU A 801 -27.56 14.75 16.83
N MET A 802 -26.91 14.85 17.98
CA MET A 802 -25.65 14.18 18.33
C MET A 802 -25.98 13.08 19.37
N PRO A 803 -26.41 11.88 18.93
CA PRO A 803 -26.93 10.86 19.83
C PRO A 803 -25.81 10.05 20.52
N SER A 804 -24.60 10.59 20.62
CA SER A 804 -23.46 9.85 21.17
C SER A 804 -23.71 9.51 22.64
N VAL A 805 -23.70 8.21 22.93
CA VAL A 805 -23.95 7.66 24.27
C VAL A 805 -22.66 7.40 25.05
N CYS A 806 -21.51 7.72 24.45
CA CYS A 806 -20.23 7.87 25.14
C CYS A 806 -19.81 9.34 25.21
N PRO A 807 -18.98 9.72 26.19
CA PRO A 807 -18.31 11.01 26.12
C PRO A 807 -17.41 11.02 24.89
N GLU A 808 -17.64 11.99 24.02
CA GLU A 808 -16.75 12.26 22.89
C GLU A 808 -15.61 13.15 23.36
N THR A 809 -14.38 12.87 22.92
CA THR A 809 -13.20 13.69 23.26
C THR A 809 -13.17 15.02 22.49
N TYR A 810 -13.79 15.08 21.30
CA TYR A 810 -13.86 16.32 20.50
C TYR A 810 -15.09 16.45 19.58
N CYS A 811 -15.36 15.45 18.73
CA CYS A 811 -16.44 15.40 17.73
C CYS A 811 -16.31 16.40 16.55
N TYR A 812 -15.74 15.96 15.42
CA TYR A 812 -15.66 16.76 14.18
C TYR A 812 -17.02 16.98 13.49
N THR A 813 -17.97 16.05 13.66
CA THR A 813 -19.30 16.19 13.04
C THR A 813 -20.11 17.31 13.69
N LEU A 814 -19.84 17.62 14.97
CA LEU A 814 -20.34 18.82 15.62
C LEU A 814 -19.82 20.08 14.91
N SER A 815 -18.53 20.14 14.61
CA SER A 815 -17.93 21.29 13.91
C SER A 815 -18.58 21.53 12.55
N ILE A 816 -18.89 20.46 11.80
CA ILE A 816 -19.64 20.55 10.54
C ILE A 816 -21.04 21.15 10.77
N ALA A 817 -21.77 20.65 11.77
CA ALA A 817 -23.11 21.15 12.09
C ALA A 817 -23.10 22.63 12.50
N LEU A 818 -22.11 23.05 13.29
CA LEU A 818 -21.92 24.44 13.71
C LEU A 818 -21.56 25.34 12.54
N SER A 819 -20.64 24.93 11.67
CA SER A 819 -20.24 25.71 10.48
C SER A 819 -21.39 25.87 9.47
N ALA A 820 -22.30 24.90 9.42
CA ALA A 820 -23.53 24.95 8.62
C ALA A 820 -24.70 25.67 9.35
N GLY A 821 -24.49 26.16 10.57
CA GLY A 821 -25.46 26.94 11.34
C GLY A 821 -26.70 26.16 11.77
N PHE A 822 -26.62 24.84 12.00
CA PHE A 822 -27.74 24.04 12.51
C PHE A 822 -27.91 24.18 14.02
N PRO A 823 -29.16 24.26 14.55
CA PRO A 823 -29.42 23.92 15.94
C PRO A 823 -28.95 22.50 16.20
N VAL A 824 -28.17 22.33 17.28
CA VAL A 824 -27.59 21.04 17.66
C VAL A 824 -28.15 20.60 18.99
N TYR A 825 -28.60 19.35 19.04
CA TYR A 825 -29.09 18.69 20.26
C TYR A 825 -28.08 17.62 20.60
N ALA A 826 -27.48 17.68 21.77
CA ALA A 826 -26.49 16.70 22.22
C ALA A 826 -26.73 16.38 23.69
N PHE A 827 -26.36 15.19 24.13
CA PHE A 827 -26.33 14.90 25.56
C PHE A 827 -25.34 15.81 26.28
N ASP A 828 -25.64 16.14 27.54
CA ASP A 828 -24.74 16.86 28.46
C ASP A 828 -23.54 15.99 28.86
N LEU A 829 -22.76 15.59 27.85
CA LEU A 829 -21.69 14.61 27.93
C LEU A 829 -20.57 14.95 26.93
N GLY A 830 -19.33 14.90 27.40
CA GLY A 830 -18.16 15.01 26.54
C GLY A 830 -17.86 16.44 26.07
N ALA A 831 -16.92 16.54 25.15
CA ALA A 831 -16.59 17.78 24.45
C ALA A 831 -17.77 18.42 23.70
N PRO A 832 -18.75 17.67 23.13
CA PRO A 832 -19.92 18.29 22.52
C PRO A 832 -20.68 19.19 23.50
N ALA A 833 -20.92 18.73 24.72
CA ALA A 833 -21.63 19.54 25.71
C ALA A 833 -20.87 20.81 26.08
N GLU A 834 -19.56 20.69 26.34
CA GLU A 834 -18.66 21.83 26.61
C GLU A 834 -18.71 22.88 25.48
N ARG A 835 -18.71 22.43 24.22
CA ARG A 835 -18.69 23.31 23.05
C ARG A 835 -20.04 23.96 22.75
N LEU A 836 -21.15 23.37 23.22
CA LEU A 836 -22.51 23.87 23.00
C LEU A 836 -23.02 24.76 24.14
N ALA A 837 -22.46 24.63 25.36
CA ALA A 837 -23.00 25.24 26.59
C ALA A 837 -23.14 26.77 26.56
N SER A 838 -22.40 27.47 25.70
CA SER A 838 -22.41 28.94 25.60
C SER A 838 -23.39 29.51 24.57
N ASP A 839 -24.07 28.67 23.79
CA ASP A 839 -24.96 29.10 22.70
C ASP A 839 -26.39 28.58 22.91
N ALA A 840 -27.32 29.50 23.19
CA ALA A 840 -28.72 29.18 23.47
C ALA A 840 -29.48 28.58 22.27
N ARG A 841 -28.92 28.61 21.05
CA ARG A 841 -29.48 27.93 19.87
C ARG A 841 -29.31 26.41 19.92
N HIS A 842 -28.61 25.90 20.92
CA HIS A 842 -28.28 24.50 21.07
C HIS A 842 -28.88 23.95 22.37
N VAL A 843 -29.21 22.66 22.36
CA VAL A 843 -29.92 22.02 23.49
C VAL A 843 -29.06 20.90 24.07
N LEU A 844 -28.77 21.01 25.37
CA LEU A 844 -28.13 19.96 26.15
C LEU A 844 -29.20 19.03 26.74
N LEU A 845 -29.14 17.76 26.35
CA LEU A 845 -30.08 16.72 26.74
C LEU A 845 -29.62 16.04 28.04
N PRO A 846 -30.53 15.82 29.01
CA PRO A 846 -30.23 15.02 30.19
C PRO A 846 -29.76 13.61 29.83
N LEU A 847 -28.78 13.08 30.58
CA LEU A 847 -28.21 11.75 30.32
C LEU A 847 -29.23 10.61 30.46
N SER A 848 -30.27 10.77 31.28
CA SER A 848 -31.34 9.78 31.43
C SER A 848 -32.06 9.46 30.12
N LEU A 849 -32.10 10.42 29.19
CA LEU A 849 -32.74 10.25 27.89
C LEU A 849 -32.00 9.26 26.98
N MET A 850 -30.76 8.88 27.29
CA MET A 850 -30.04 7.84 26.53
C MET A 850 -30.72 6.47 26.56
N THR A 851 -31.52 6.21 27.61
CA THR A 851 -32.26 4.96 27.77
C THR A 851 -33.78 5.14 27.66
N GLU A 852 -34.24 6.36 27.35
CA GLU A 852 -35.66 6.73 27.28
C GLU A 852 -36.03 7.34 25.91
N PRO A 853 -36.06 6.53 24.83
CA PRO A 853 -36.31 7.02 23.47
C PRO A 853 -37.66 7.74 23.31
N ALA A 854 -38.69 7.34 24.07
CA ALA A 854 -39.98 8.01 24.04
C ALA A 854 -39.92 9.44 24.62
N SER A 855 -39.27 9.60 25.78
CA SER A 855 -39.05 10.89 26.42
C SER A 855 -38.18 11.80 25.53
N LEU A 856 -37.19 11.24 24.84
CA LEU A 856 -36.37 11.99 23.88
C LEU A 856 -37.21 12.50 22.70
N ASN A 857 -38.07 11.65 22.14
CA ASN A 857 -39.01 12.05 21.09
C ASN A 857 -39.95 13.18 21.55
N ASP A 858 -40.47 13.12 22.79
CA ASP A 858 -41.34 14.16 23.35
C ASP A 858 -40.61 15.51 23.43
N LEU A 859 -39.34 15.49 23.79
CA LEU A 859 -38.47 16.67 23.80
C LEU A 859 -38.24 17.22 22.39
N LEU A 860 -37.93 16.35 21.42
CA LEU A 860 -37.74 16.75 20.03
C LEU A 860 -39.01 17.38 19.44
N VAL A 861 -40.18 16.82 19.72
CA VAL A 861 -41.47 17.40 19.26
C VAL A 861 -41.74 18.74 19.96
N SER A 862 -41.53 18.84 21.28
CA SER A 862 -41.87 20.05 22.04
C SER A 862 -40.93 21.23 21.80
N ASN A 863 -39.64 21.00 21.52
CA ASN A 863 -38.66 22.07 21.32
C ASN A 863 -38.48 22.48 19.85
N ILE A 864 -38.95 21.68 18.89
CA ILE A 864 -38.78 21.96 17.45
C ILE A 864 -40.06 22.57 16.83
N VAL A 865 -41.13 22.73 17.62
CA VAL A 865 -42.42 23.34 17.24
C VAL A 865 -42.47 24.79 17.80
N PRO A 866 -42.99 25.79 17.04
CA PRO A 866 -42.43 27.14 16.95
C PRO A 866 -42.77 28.03 18.15
N SER A 867 -41.82 28.20 19.06
CA SER A 867 -41.80 29.34 19.98
C SER A 867 -40.42 30.01 20.13
N GLN A 868 -39.37 29.43 19.52
CA GLN A 868 -38.02 30.01 19.51
C GLN A 868 -37.62 30.67 18.16
N LEU A 869 -38.59 30.84 17.24
CA LEU A 869 -38.35 31.42 15.89
C LEU A 869 -38.82 32.88 15.74
N SER A 870 -39.10 33.58 16.84
CA SER A 870 -39.37 35.02 16.83
C SER A 870 -38.47 35.77 17.82
N ALA A 871 -37.20 35.94 17.46
CA ALA A 871 -36.35 37.03 17.93
C ALA A 871 -35.23 37.26 16.91
#